data_AF-A0A532UTN0-F1
#
_entry.id   AF-A0A532UTN0-F1
#
_cell.length_a   1.000
_cell.length_b   1.000
_cell.length_c   1.000
_cell.angle_alpha   90.00
_cell.angle_beta   90.00
_cell.angle_gamma   90.00
#
_symmetry.space_group_name_H-M   'P 1'
#
loop_
_entity.id
_entity.type
_entity.pdbx_description
1 polymer ?
#
loop_
_entity_poly.entity_id
_entity_poly.type
_entity_poly.pdbx_seq_one_letter_code
_entity_poly.pdbx_strand_id
1 'polypeptide(L)'
;MKRRTFRLHLLAASFTLALLVSSGLARTTEVGTPMCELIEADWIERGENADFSLEYANQLIGRGYKLAERLRGLSAPESRLGPSVAELRRLEARLTDTASTAEDRRGIYLDVRRALRQIAFCNPLLDFDKILFIKRHDSVGVFHMCDQYYGCNARPGGGLFVLADPFGENPQLTNVLENSVVERGRLKGDNLTTGAFLSPELSYDGKTILFAYTQAKAYEKYRGKEAYEWGPEISYHIFKVNADGSGLVQLTDGDSDDFDPCFLPNGRIVFITERRGGYLRCGRHCPVYTMYSMEPDGSDIICISFHETHEWHPSVDNDGMLVYTRWDYVDRDTNIAHHLWTSFPDGRSPRSFHGNYPLRRETRPWMEMSIRAIPGSHRYVAATGSHHGNAFGSLIMIDPRLEDDRAMSQLTRLTPDTPFPEAEAKPIRDYMRYGTPWPLSEDDYLCVYDFEAKNRGIYWIDRFGNRELLYRDPSISALSPIPLRPRRRPPVVPSGTVQTARDIEKAGGKVPQETITIVNVYDSDFQWPQGSKVAALRIIQALPKTTAPPNQPRIGIANQTNARAVLGTVPIESDGSAYFEAPVGKAIYFQALDERGMAIQSMRSATYVHPGEQMTCLGCHEQKHRTSKQPTARPLALLRGPSKIQPDVDGSNPFNYVRLVQPALDRNCVGCHTSEKAIDLAGIVEGNNGWTRSYNNLAEKYGFYFHVGNGSINTGVHGGSRTIPGEFGAKASGLLEYMDEQHYGVKLSEEDFHRLTLWLDCNSEFYGSYENTVAQANGQIVLPTLD
;
A
#
# COMPACT_ATOMS: atom_id res chain seq x y z
N MET A 1 -43.10 -6.61 13.23
CA MET A 1 -43.28 -8.07 13.38
C MET A 1 -42.56 -8.89 12.30
N LYS A 2 -42.68 -8.58 11.00
CA LYS A 2 -42.02 -9.32 9.89
C LYS A 2 -40.48 -9.42 9.94
N ARG A 3 -39.76 -8.39 10.43
CA ARG A 3 -38.29 -8.45 10.66
C ARG A 3 -37.86 -9.41 11.79
N ARG A 4 -38.75 -9.75 12.74
CA ARG A 4 -38.43 -10.63 13.89
C ARG A 4 -38.49 -12.11 13.52
N THR A 5 -39.49 -12.53 12.75
CA THR A 5 -39.61 -13.92 12.26
C THR A 5 -38.51 -14.27 11.26
N PHE A 6 -38.13 -13.31 10.40
CA PHE A 6 -37.01 -13.49 9.46
C PHE A 6 -35.66 -13.62 10.18
N ARG A 7 -35.43 -12.83 11.24
CA ARG A 7 -34.27 -13.01 12.12
C ARG A 7 -34.23 -14.38 12.80
N LEU A 8 -35.38 -14.96 13.15
CA LEU A 8 -35.43 -16.31 13.75
C LEU A 8 -35.02 -17.42 12.76
N HIS A 9 -35.46 -17.34 11.49
CA HIS A 9 -35.03 -18.31 10.46
C HIS A 9 -33.56 -18.10 10.08
N LEU A 10 -33.10 -16.85 9.96
CA LEU A 10 -31.68 -16.54 9.78
C LEU A 10 -30.84 -17.10 10.93
N LEU A 11 -31.30 -16.96 12.17
CA LEU A 11 -30.67 -17.53 13.36
C LEU A 11 -30.63 -19.06 13.30
N ALA A 12 -31.69 -19.73 12.83
CA ALA A 12 -31.74 -21.19 12.71
C ALA A 12 -30.82 -21.73 11.60
N ALA A 13 -30.82 -21.09 10.42
CA ALA A 13 -29.90 -21.39 9.32
C ALA A 13 -28.44 -21.18 9.74
N SER A 14 -28.18 -20.05 10.41
CA SER A 14 -26.87 -19.71 10.99
C SER A 14 -26.44 -20.70 12.05
N PHE A 15 -27.34 -21.13 12.94
CA PHE A 15 -27.05 -22.16 13.94
C PHE A 15 -26.73 -23.49 13.30
N THR A 16 -27.48 -23.89 12.26
CA THR A 16 -27.29 -25.16 11.56
C THR A 16 -25.96 -25.18 10.81
N LEU A 17 -25.62 -24.12 10.06
CA LEU A 17 -24.33 -24.01 9.38
C LEU A 17 -23.17 -23.91 10.40
N ALA A 18 -23.32 -23.14 11.47
CA ALA A 18 -22.31 -23.05 12.52
C ALA A 18 -22.09 -24.40 13.24
N LEU A 19 -23.15 -25.16 13.53
CA LEU A 19 -23.07 -26.52 14.10
C LEU A 19 -22.40 -27.50 13.14
N LEU A 20 -22.78 -27.48 11.86
CA LEU A 20 -22.19 -28.35 10.85
C LEU A 20 -20.69 -28.08 10.65
N VAL A 21 -20.28 -26.80 10.66
CA VAL A 21 -18.86 -26.39 10.52
C VAL A 21 -18.07 -26.58 11.83
N SER A 22 -18.70 -26.47 13.01
CA SER A 22 -18.04 -26.63 14.32
C SER A 22 -18.01 -28.06 14.85
N SER A 23 -18.79 -28.99 14.28
CA SER A 23 -18.93 -30.36 14.79
C SER A 23 -17.68 -31.24 14.67
N GLY A 24 -16.63 -30.82 13.94
CA GLY A 24 -15.31 -31.46 13.94
C GLY A 24 -15.28 -32.93 13.51
N LEU A 25 -16.38 -33.46 12.96
CA LEU A 25 -16.56 -34.89 12.65
C LEU A 25 -16.31 -35.23 11.18
N ALA A 26 -16.21 -34.23 10.28
CA ALA A 26 -16.03 -34.45 8.85
C ALA A 26 -15.14 -33.38 8.19
N ARG A 27 -14.17 -33.85 7.38
CA ARG A 27 -13.25 -33.04 6.57
C ARG A 27 -13.94 -32.08 5.61
N THR A 28 -15.08 -32.54 5.10
CA THR A 28 -15.87 -31.87 4.08
C THR A 28 -17.32 -31.86 4.55
N THR A 29 -17.92 -30.68 4.52
CA THR A 29 -19.29 -30.43 4.97
C THR A 29 -20.12 -29.93 3.80
N GLU A 30 -21.26 -30.56 3.57
CA GLU A 30 -22.25 -30.08 2.61
C GLU A 30 -22.92 -28.82 3.14
N VAL A 31 -22.88 -27.74 2.36
CA VAL A 31 -23.41 -26.43 2.76
C VAL A 31 -24.57 -25.97 1.89
N GLY A 32 -25.02 -26.78 0.93
CA GLY A 32 -26.08 -26.44 -0.04
C GLY A 32 -27.37 -25.92 0.60
N THR A 33 -28.03 -26.73 1.43
CA THR A 33 -29.32 -26.37 2.05
C THR A 33 -29.24 -25.10 2.91
N PRO A 34 -28.29 -24.96 3.87
CA PRO A 34 -28.14 -23.71 4.61
C PRO A 34 -27.77 -22.51 3.72
N MET A 35 -27.02 -22.72 2.64
CA MET A 35 -26.64 -21.65 1.71
C MET A 35 -27.84 -21.12 0.91
N CYS A 36 -28.80 -21.96 0.51
CA CYS A 36 -30.01 -21.50 -0.16
C CYS A 36 -30.78 -20.46 0.67
N GLU A 37 -30.94 -20.73 1.97
CA GLU A 37 -31.62 -19.80 2.88
C GLU A 37 -30.84 -18.48 3.04
N LEU A 38 -29.51 -18.55 3.13
CA LEU A 38 -28.64 -17.37 3.20
C LEU A 38 -28.64 -16.54 1.91
N ILE A 39 -28.70 -17.18 0.74
CA ILE A 39 -28.79 -16.51 -0.56
C ILE A 39 -30.12 -15.75 -0.69
N GLU A 40 -31.24 -16.37 -0.34
CA GLU A 40 -32.54 -15.69 -0.36
C GLU A 40 -32.59 -14.53 0.63
N ALA A 41 -32.00 -14.73 1.82
CA ALA A 41 -31.89 -13.67 2.81
C ALA A 41 -31.04 -12.50 2.31
N ASP A 42 -29.91 -12.76 1.65
CA ASP A 42 -29.06 -11.74 1.03
C ASP A 42 -29.81 -10.93 -0.04
N TRP A 43 -30.64 -11.58 -0.86
CA TRP A 43 -31.48 -10.86 -1.82
C TRP A 43 -32.50 -9.94 -1.15
N ILE A 44 -33.11 -10.39 -0.05
CA ILE A 44 -34.14 -9.65 0.69
C ILE A 44 -33.54 -8.50 1.53
N GLU A 45 -32.40 -8.73 2.18
CA GLU A 45 -31.77 -7.79 3.11
C GLU A 45 -31.25 -6.53 2.42
N ARG A 46 -30.92 -6.61 1.12
CA ARG A 46 -30.42 -5.49 0.31
C ARG A 46 -31.34 -4.27 0.24
N GLY A 47 -32.59 -4.37 0.72
CA GLY A 47 -33.47 -3.20 0.90
C GLY A 47 -33.86 -2.49 -0.41
N GLU A 48 -33.44 -3.01 -1.56
CA GLU A 48 -33.70 -2.45 -2.89
C GLU A 48 -35.20 -2.50 -3.24
N ASN A 49 -36.01 -3.29 -2.51
CA ASN A 49 -37.47 -3.26 -2.62
C ASN A 49 -38.18 -3.89 -1.41
N ALA A 50 -38.50 -3.08 -0.39
CA ALA A 50 -39.20 -3.55 0.82
C ALA A 50 -40.60 -4.13 0.56
N ASP A 51 -41.22 -3.78 -0.57
CA ASP A 51 -42.61 -4.13 -0.91
C ASP A 51 -42.73 -5.21 -2.00
N PHE A 52 -41.60 -5.72 -2.52
CA PHE A 52 -41.54 -6.67 -3.62
C PHE A 52 -42.40 -6.25 -4.84
N SER A 53 -42.41 -4.95 -5.17
CA SER A 53 -43.15 -4.40 -6.32
C SER A 53 -42.87 -5.17 -7.63
N LEU A 54 -43.94 -5.38 -8.41
CA LEU A 54 -43.85 -6.02 -9.73
C LEU A 54 -43.01 -5.21 -10.71
N GLU A 55 -42.98 -3.88 -10.56
CA GLU A 55 -42.14 -2.99 -11.36
C GLU A 55 -40.65 -3.31 -11.18
N TYR A 56 -40.20 -3.49 -9.94
CA TYR A 56 -38.80 -3.83 -9.68
C TYR A 56 -38.48 -5.27 -10.12
N ALA A 57 -39.42 -6.21 -9.96
CA ALA A 57 -39.27 -7.54 -10.54
C ALA A 57 -39.09 -7.46 -12.07
N ASN A 58 -39.85 -6.60 -12.75
CA ASN A 58 -39.70 -6.34 -14.18
C ASN A 58 -38.32 -5.73 -14.52
N GLN A 59 -37.82 -4.81 -13.70
CA GLN A 59 -36.46 -4.26 -13.85
C GLN A 59 -35.38 -5.35 -13.71
N LEU A 60 -35.54 -6.29 -12.78
CA LEU A 60 -34.65 -7.44 -12.62
C LEU A 60 -34.71 -8.38 -13.83
N ILE A 61 -35.89 -8.64 -14.39
CA ILE A 61 -36.02 -9.41 -15.63
C ILE A 61 -35.24 -8.71 -16.77
N GLY A 62 -35.41 -7.40 -16.92
CA GLY A 62 -34.63 -6.61 -17.88
C GLY A 62 -33.12 -6.70 -17.67
N ARG A 63 -32.64 -6.71 -16.43
CA ARG A 63 -31.23 -6.99 -16.09
C ARG A 63 -30.81 -8.40 -16.51
N GLY A 64 -31.66 -9.40 -16.27
CA GLY A 64 -31.43 -10.79 -16.67
C GLY A 64 -31.26 -10.95 -18.18
N TYR A 65 -32.08 -10.28 -18.99
CA TYR A 65 -31.93 -10.27 -20.45
C TYR A 65 -30.62 -9.63 -20.91
N LYS A 66 -30.24 -8.48 -20.33
CA LYS A 66 -28.96 -7.82 -20.65
C LYS A 66 -27.76 -8.69 -20.26
N LEU A 67 -27.82 -9.36 -19.11
CA LEU A 67 -26.78 -10.30 -18.70
C LEU A 67 -26.70 -11.48 -19.68
N ALA A 68 -27.83 -12.11 -20.01
CA ALA A 68 -27.85 -13.21 -20.97
C ALA A 68 -27.28 -12.82 -22.35
N GLU A 69 -27.62 -11.62 -22.85
CA GLU A 69 -27.06 -11.09 -24.09
C GLU A 69 -25.54 -10.92 -24.01
N ARG A 70 -25.03 -10.31 -22.93
CA ARG A 70 -23.59 -10.21 -22.70
C ARG A 70 -22.92 -11.58 -22.69
N LEU A 71 -23.48 -12.53 -21.97
CA LEU A 71 -22.93 -13.88 -21.86
C LEU A 71 -22.94 -14.62 -23.21
N ARG A 72 -23.94 -14.41 -24.07
CA ARG A 72 -23.90 -14.90 -25.46
C ARG A 72 -22.73 -14.27 -26.24
N GLY A 73 -22.48 -12.98 -26.06
CA GLY A 73 -21.31 -12.30 -26.61
C GLY A 73 -19.97 -12.89 -26.14
N LEU A 74 -19.94 -13.46 -24.94
CA LEU A 74 -18.80 -14.22 -24.39
C LEU A 74 -18.82 -15.71 -24.78
N SER A 75 -19.70 -16.13 -25.70
CA SER A 75 -19.85 -17.51 -26.16
C SER A 75 -20.35 -18.49 -25.08
N ALA A 76 -21.23 -18.03 -24.18
CA ALA A 76 -21.92 -18.92 -23.25
C ALA A 76 -22.75 -20.00 -23.97
N PRO A 77 -22.69 -21.29 -23.56
CA PRO A 77 -23.44 -22.35 -24.21
C PRO A 77 -24.95 -22.14 -24.11
N GLU A 78 -25.65 -22.06 -25.24
CA GLU A 78 -27.12 -21.89 -25.25
C GLU A 78 -27.85 -23.08 -24.61
N SER A 79 -27.23 -24.26 -24.59
CA SER A 79 -27.74 -25.43 -23.86
C SER A 79 -27.86 -25.21 -22.34
N ARG A 80 -27.03 -24.33 -21.77
CA ARG A 80 -27.09 -23.93 -20.35
C ARG A 80 -27.89 -22.65 -20.15
N LEU A 81 -27.69 -21.67 -21.04
CA LEU A 81 -28.29 -20.34 -20.92
C LEU A 81 -29.77 -20.30 -21.32
N GLY A 82 -30.14 -21.01 -22.40
CA GLY A 82 -31.47 -21.01 -22.99
C GLY A 82 -32.60 -21.37 -22.02
N PRO A 83 -32.48 -22.42 -21.20
CA PRO A 83 -33.48 -22.78 -20.18
C PRO A 83 -33.78 -21.63 -19.20
N SER A 84 -32.75 -20.97 -18.67
CA SER A 84 -32.91 -19.88 -17.70
C SER A 84 -33.49 -18.62 -18.34
N VAL A 85 -33.16 -18.34 -19.61
CA VAL A 85 -33.79 -17.25 -20.38
C VAL A 85 -35.25 -17.54 -20.70
N ALA A 86 -35.60 -18.80 -21.00
CA ALA A 86 -36.98 -19.21 -21.19
C ALA A 86 -37.79 -19.08 -19.89
N GLU A 87 -37.18 -19.39 -18.74
CA GLU A 87 -37.81 -19.19 -17.44
C GLU A 87 -38.05 -17.70 -17.15
N LEU A 88 -37.11 -16.80 -17.47
CA LEU A 88 -37.36 -15.36 -17.37
C LEU A 88 -38.57 -14.89 -18.20
N ARG A 89 -38.75 -15.39 -19.43
CA ARG A 89 -39.92 -15.07 -20.25
C ARG A 89 -41.23 -15.55 -19.61
N ARG A 90 -41.22 -16.73 -18.98
CA ARG A 90 -42.38 -17.24 -18.25
C ARG A 90 -42.70 -16.36 -17.04
N LEU A 91 -41.69 -15.95 -16.29
CA LEU A 91 -41.84 -15.06 -15.13
C LEU A 91 -42.33 -13.67 -15.55
N GLU A 92 -41.86 -13.15 -16.68
CA GLU A 92 -42.32 -11.88 -17.25
C GLU A 92 -43.82 -11.93 -17.58
N ALA A 93 -44.28 -13.01 -18.21
CA ALA A 93 -45.72 -13.21 -18.46
C ALA A 93 -46.53 -13.28 -17.16
N ARG A 94 -46.00 -13.90 -16.09
CA ARG A 94 -46.64 -13.96 -14.77
C ARG A 94 -46.76 -12.60 -14.08
N LEU A 95 -45.92 -11.60 -14.43
CA LEU A 95 -46.02 -10.25 -13.87
C LEU A 95 -47.29 -9.52 -14.31
N THR A 96 -47.87 -9.91 -15.45
CA THR A 96 -49.13 -9.33 -15.97
C THR A 96 -50.39 -9.97 -15.40
N ASP A 97 -50.25 -11.08 -14.67
CA ASP A 97 -51.34 -11.80 -14.02
C ASP A 97 -51.46 -11.44 -12.53
N THR A 98 -52.58 -11.83 -11.91
CA THR A 98 -53.09 -11.48 -10.56
C THR A 98 -52.17 -11.79 -9.36
N ALA A 99 -50.93 -11.28 -9.31
CA ALA A 99 -50.09 -11.24 -8.11
C ALA A 99 -50.65 -10.21 -7.11
N SER A 100 -51.76 -10.57 -6.48
CA SER A 100 -52.61 -9.68 -5.67
C SER A 100 -52.10 -9.51 -4.23
N THR A 101 -51.31 -10.46 -3.71
CA THR A 101 -50.81 -10.43 -2.34
C THR A 101 -49.32 -10.05 -2.27
N ALA A 102 -48.86 -9.65 -1.08
CA ALA A 102 -47.44 -9.42 -0.82
C ALA A 102 -46.62 -10.73 -0.87
N GLU A 103 -47.25 -11.87 -0.62
CA GLU A 103 -46.60 -13.18 -0.63
C GLU A 103 -46.37 -13.67 -2.07
N ASP A 104 -47.36 -13.51 -2.95
CA ASP A 104 -47.22 -13.81 -4.38
C ASP A 104 -46.10 -12.98 -5.02
N ARG A 105 -46.10 -11.67 -4.71
CA ARG A 105 -45.06 -10.74 -5.16
C ARG A 105 -43.67 -11.13 -4.67
N ARG A 106 -43.55 -11.56 -3.41
CA ARG A 106 -42.30 -12.10 -2.87
C ARG A 106 -41.87 -13.38 -3.59
N GLY A 107 -42.81 -14.28 -3.87
CA GLY A 107 -42.54 -15.52 -4.62
C GLY A 107 -41.97 -15.24 -6.01
N ILE A 108 -42.64 -14.38 -6.78
CA ILE A 108 -42.18 -13.98 -8.12
C ILE A 108 -40.80 -13.32 -8.05
N TYR A 109 -40.60 -12.42 -7.10
CA TYR A 109 -39.28 -11.79 -6.88
C TYR A 109 -38.17 -12.84 -6.69
N LEU A 110 -38.40 -13.83 -5.83
CA LEU A 110 -37.42 -14.89 -5.58
C LEU A 110 -37.21 -15.78 -6.81
N ASP A 111 -38.27 -16.14 -7.53
CA ASP A 111 -38.17 -16.90 -8.78
C ASP A 111 -37.30 -16.16 -9.82
N VAL A 112 -37.53 -14.85 -9.98
CA VAL A 112 -36.72 -14.00 -10.87
C VAL A 112 -35.26 -13.98 -10.43
N ARG A 113 -34.98 -13.80 -9.12
CA ARG A 113 -33.59 -13.82 -8.60
C ARG A 113 -32.91 -15.17 -8.84
N ARG A 114 -33.61 -16.29 -8.66
CA ARG A 114 -33.08 -17.64 -8.97
C ARG A 114 -32.73 -17.77 -10.45
N ALA A 115 -33.61 -17.33 -11.35
CA ALA A 115 -33.33 -17.34 -12.78
C ALA A 115 -32.13 -16.45 -13.16
N LEU A 116 -32.01 -15.25 -12.58
CA LEU A 116 -30.86 -14.36 -12.77
C LEU A 116 -29.55 -15.01 -12.31
N ARG A 117 -29.55 -15.67 -11.15
CA ARG A 117 -28.40 -16.40 -10.64
C ARG A 117 -27.97 -17.51 -11.59
N GLN A 118 -28.92 -18.31 -12.09
CA GLN A 118 -28.62 -19.37 -13.05
C GLN A 118 -28.05 -18.82 -14.36
N ILE A 119 -28.55 -17.66 -14.82
CA ILE A 119 -27.96 -16.95 -15.96
C ILE A 119 -26.52 -16.51 -15.64
N ALA A 120 -26.26 -15.90 -14.49
CA ALA A 120 -24.91 -15.48 -14.09
C ALA A 120 -23.92 -16.65 -14.10
N PHE A 121 -24.33 -17.83 -13.64
CA PHE A 121 -23.49 -19.03 -13.61
C PHE A 121 -23.29 -19.71 -14.97
N CYS A 122 -23.96 -19.23 -16.02
CA CYS A 122 -23.63 -19.56 -17.40
C CYS A 122 -22.43 -18.77 -17.93
N ASN A 123 -21.83 -17.86 -17.14
CA ASN A 123 -20.66 -17.10 -17.54
C ASN A 123 -19.47 -18.03 -17.83
N PRO A 124 -18.91 -18.02 -19.06
CA PRO A 124 -17.77 -18.87 -19.43
C PRO A 124 -16.49 -18.64 -18.62
N LEU A 125 -16.36 -17.50 -17.95
CA LEU A 125 -15.23 -17.19 -17.07
C LEU A 125 -15.32 -17.87 -15.69
N LEU A 126 -16.49 -18.44 -15.35
CA LEU A 126 -16.72 -19.25 -14.15
C LEU A 126 -16.45 -20.73 -14.46
N ASP A 127 -15.33 -21.01 -15.12
CA ASP A 127 -14.87 -22.31 -15.61
C ASP A 127 -13.97 -23.04 -14.59
N PHE A 128 -14.25 -22.86 -13.30
CA PHE A 128 -13.54 -23.50 -12.19
C PHE A 128 -14.55 -24.07 -11.19
N ASP A 129 -14.16 -25.16 -10.54
CA ASP A 129 -15.03 -25.93 -9.64
C ASP A 129 -14.69 -25.71 -8.16
N LYS A 130 -13.63 -24.94 -7.85
CA LYS A 130 -13.13 -24.72 -6.49
C LYS A 130 -12.68 -23.29 -6.25
N ILE A 131 -12.97 -22.76 -5.06
CA ILE A 131 -12.49 -21.46 -4.57
C ILE A 131 -11.75 -21.66 -3.25
N LEU A 132 -10.48 -21.27 -3.20
CA LEU A 132 -9.68 -21.13 -1.99
C LEU A 132 -9.96 -19.80 -1.32
N PHE A 133 -10.05 -19.78 0.01
CA PHE A 133 -10.22 -18.56 0.80
C PHE A 133 -9.82 -18.79 2.25
N ILE A 134 -9.73 -17.72 3.05
CA ILE A 134 -9.60 -17.81 4.51
C ILE A 134 -10.86 -17.34 5.21
N LYS A 135 -11.10 -17.87 6.41
CA LYS A 135 -12.00 -17.25 7.37
C LYS A 135 -11.18 -16.59 8.46
N ARG A 136 -11.55 -15.38 8.87
CA ARG A 136 -10.97 -14.72 10.05
C ARG A 136 -11.92 -13.70 10.65
N HIS A 137 -11.73 -13.41 11.93
CA HIS A 137 -12.32 -12.23 12.54
C HIS A 137 -11.53 -10.97 12.15
N ASP A 138 -12.19 -9.81 12.15
CA ASP A 138 -11.49 -8.54 12.14
C ASP A 138 -10.59 -8.44 13.39
N SER A 139 -9.42 -7.84 13.23
CA SER A 139 -8.47 -7.65 14.33
C SER A 139 -9.10 -6.81 15.45
N VAL A 140 -8.63 -7.04 16.67
CA VAL A 140 -8.77 -6.05 17.75
C VAL A 140 -7.74 -4.92 17.52
N GLY A 141 -7.66 -3.95 18.43
CA GLY A 141 -6.72 -2.83 18.29
C GLY A 141 -7.35 -1.56 17.71
N VAL A 142 -6.51 -0.57 17.46
CA VAL A 142 -6.96 0.70 16.88
C VAL A 142 -7.42 0.47 15.45
N PHE A 143 -8.58 1.05 15.15
CA PHE A 143 -9.22 0.98 13.85
C PHE A 143 -8.46 1.82 12.81
N HIS A 144 -7.58 1.17 12.06
CA HIS A 144 -6.58 1.81 11.20
C HIS A 144 -5.96 0.80 10.23
N MET A 145 -5.41 1.27 9.11
CA MET A 145 -4.96 0.36 8.05
C MET A 145 -3.75 -0.50 8.45
N CYS A 146 -2.90 -0.01 9.36
CA CYS A 146 -1.75 -0.77 9.86
C CYS A 146 -2.16 -1.84 10.89
N ASP A 147 -3.17 -1.50 11.70
CA ASP A 147 -3.74 -2.21 12.86
C ASP A 147 -4.07 -3.67 12.58
N GLN A 148 -4.64 -3.86 11.40
CA GLN A 148 -5.25 -5.11 10.98
C GLN A 148 -4.26 -6.25 10.69
N TYR A 149 -2.96 -5.95 10.69
CA TYR A 149 -1.90 -6.89 10.33
C TYR A 149 -0.94 -7.23 11.48
N TYR A 150 -1.00 -6.54 12.63
CA TYR A 150 -0.22 -6.97 13.80
C TYR A 150 -0.82 -8.25 14.39
N GLY A 151 -0.01 -9.29 14.54
CA GLY A 151 -0.43 -10.57 15.12
C GLY A 151 -0.93 -10.43 16.56
N CYS A 152 -0.42 -9.45 17.31
CA CYS A 152 -0.80 -9.22 18.69
C CYS A 152 -2.21 -8.65 18.82
N ASN A 153 -2.74 -8.12 17.73
CA ASN A 153 -4.11 -7.66 17.59
C ASN A 153 -5.02 -8.71 16.92
N ALA A 154 -4.52 -9.90 16.62
CA ALA A 154 -5.31 -10.96 16.02
C ALA A 154 -6.37 -11.49 17.00
N ARG A 155 -7.58 -11.72 16.50
CA ARG A 155 -8.62 -12.45 17.23
C ARG A 155 -8.63 -13.91 16.76
N PRO A 156 -8.46 -14.89 17.66
CA PRO A 156 -8.41 -16.30 17.29
C PRO A 156 -9.74 -16.77 16.71
N GLY A 157 -9.67 -17.66 15.72
CA GLY A 157 -10.80 -18.23 14.99
C GLY A 157 -10.58 -18.19 13.47
N GLY A 158 -11.21 -19.12 12.77
CA GLY A 158 -11.14 -19.20 11.31
C GLY A 158 -10.33 -20.38 10.80
N GLY A 159 -9.72 -20.22 9.62
CA GLY A 159 -9.01 -21.31 8.93
C GLY A 159 -8.82 -21.07 7.44
N LEU A 160 -8.21 -22.06 6.78
CA LEU A 160 -7.97 -22.10 5.33
C LEU A 160 -8.96 -23.07 4.68
N PHE A 161 -9.80 -22.59 3.76
CA PHE A 161 -10.94 -23.33 3.25
C PHE A 161 -10.97 -23.41 1.72
N VAL A 162 -11.56 -24.49 1.23
CA VAL A 162 -11.93 -24.66 -0.17
C VAL A 162 -13.43 -24.87 -0.27
N LEU A 163 -14.09 -24.05 -1.09
CA LEU A 163 -15.46 -24.24 -1.53
C LEU A 163 -15.44 -24.97 -2.87
N ALA A 164 -15.87 -26.23 -2.90
CA ALA A 164 -16.08 -27.00 -4.13
C ALA A 164 -17.54 -26.87 -4.60
N ASP A 165 -17.73 -27.00 -5.91
CA ASP A 165 -19.01 -26.78 -6.60
C ASP A 165 -19.68 -25.43 -6.26
N PRO A 166 -18.96 -24.29 -6.36
CA PRO A 166 -19.48 -22.98 -5.94
C PRO A 166 -20.65 -22.46 -6.79
N PHE A 167 -20.88 -23.07 -7.95
CA PHE A 167 -21.89 -22.66 -8.94
C PHE A 167 -22.98 -23.72 -9.17
N GLY A 168 -22.83 -24.92 -8.59
CA GLY A 168 -23.79 -26.00 -8.69
C GLY A 168 -24.78 -26.05 -7.53
N GLU A 169 -25.50 -27.16 -7.46
CA GLU A 169 -26.59 -27.36 -6.49
C GLU A 169 -26.06 -27.84 -5.12
N ASN A 170 -24.86 -28.43 -5.07
CA ASN A 170 -24.36 -29.12 -3.88
C ASN A 170 -22.97 -28.61 -3.44
N PRO A 171 -22.84 -27.31 -3.10
CA PRO A 171 -21.56 -26.75 -2.68
C PRO A 171 -21.03 -27.47 -1.42
N GLN A 172 -19.73 -27.77 -1.44
CA GLN A 172 -19.03 -28.48 -0.36
C GLN A 172 -17.93 -27.60 0.21
N LEU A 173 -17.89 -27.48 1.54
CA LEU A 173 -16.85 -26.73 2.24
C LEU A 173 -15.84 -27.70 2.85
N THR A 174 -14.56 -27.52 2.54
CA THR A 174 -13.46 -28.33 3.10
C THR A 174 -12.48 -27.45 3.87
N ASN A 175 -12.13 -27.81 5.10
CA ASN A 175 -11.00 -27.22 5.80
C ASN A 175 -9.71 -27.89 5.31
N VAL A 176 -8.82 -27.13 4.68
CA VAL A 176 -7.59 -27.65 4.07
C VAL A 176 -6.67 -28.25 5.12
N LEU A 177 -6.65 -27.66 6.32
CA LEU A 177 -5.69 -27.98 7.38
C LEU A 177 -6.20 -28.99 8.41
N GLU A 178 -7.43 -29.49 8.28
CA GLU A 178 -8.08 -30.30 9.31
C GLU A 178 -7.27 -31.54 9.74
N ASN A 179 -6.57 -32.15 8.79
CA ASN A 179 -5.72 -33.32 9.03
C ASN A 179 -4.23 -33.01 8.84
N SER A 180 -3.87 -31.74 8.74
CA SER A 180 -2.49 -31.30 8.57
C SER A 180 -1.78 -31.22 9.92
N VAL A 181 -0.51 -31.56 9.92
CA VAL A 181 0.39 -31.35 11.05
C VAL A 181 1.63 -30.65 10.52
N VAL A 182 2.13 -29.65 11.24
CA VAL A 182 3.34 -28.94 10.85
C VAL A 182 4.52 -29.91 10.88
N GLU A 183 5.14 -30.13 9.73
CA GLU A 183 6.24 -31.09 9.54
C GLU A 183 7.60 -30.49 9.93
N ARG A 184 7.74 -29.16 9.80
CA ARG A 184 8.99 -28.41 10.02
C ARG A 184 8.73 -26.99 10.53
N GLY A 185 9.65 -26.51 11.38
CA GLY A 185 9.65 -25.18 12.00
C GLY A 185 9.39 -25.25 13.51
N ARG A 186 9.24 -24.10 14.17
CA ARG A 186 9.01 -24.01 15.61
C ARG A 186 7.73 -24.71 16.04
N LEU A 187 6.68 -24.64 15.22
CA LEU A 187 5.39 -25.28 15.50
C LEU A 187 5.30 -26.74 15.06
N LYS A 188 6.43 -27.43 14.82
CA LYS A 188 6.41 -28.84 14.41
C LYS A 188 5.56 -29.69 15.37
N GLY A 189 4.63 -30.46 14.81
CA GLY A 189 3.68 -31.29 15.56
C GLY A 189 2.35 -30.61 15.90
N ASP A 190 2.22 -29.30 15.69
CA ASP A 190 0.97 -28.56 15.84
C ASP A 190 0.06 -28.76 14.61
N ASN A 191 -1.26 -28.66 14.80
CA ASN A 191 -2.28 -28.80 13.76
C ASN A 191 -2.96 -27.47 13.39
N LEU A 192 -2.48 -26.35 13.93
CA LEU A 192 -2.95 -24.98 13.68
C LEU A 192 -4.46 -24.77 13.92
N THR A 193 -5.06 -25.60 14.78
CA THR A 193 -6.51 -25.56 15.07
C THR A 193 -6.94 -24.36 15.90
N THR A 194 -6.00 -23.71 16.58
CA THR A 194 -6.20 -22.48 17.36
C THR A 194 -5.36 -21.37 16.76
N GLY A 195 -5.83 -20.12 16.73
CA GLY A 195 -5.07 -18.99 16.17
C GLY A 195 -5.83 -18.21 15.10
N ALA A 196 -5.13 -17.43 14.30
CA ALA A 196 -5.70 -16.58 13.25
C ALA A 196 -4.89 -16.65 11.96
N PHE A 197 -5.57 -16.39 10.83
CA PHE A 197 -5.03 -16.58 9.48
C PHE A 197 -5.08 -15.28 8.68
N LEU A 198 -4.08 -15.06 7.82
CA LEU A 198 -4.02 -13.96 6.86
C LEU A 198 -3.53 -14.44 5.49
N SER A 199 -3.86 -13.63 4.49
CA SER A 199 -3.12 -13.53 3.22
C SER A 199 -2.85 -14.87 2.51
N PRO A 200 -3.88 -15.63 2.12
CA PRO A 200 -3.67 -16.80 1.29
C PRO A 200 -3.15 -16.38 -0.10
N GLU A 201 -2.22 -17.15 -0.65
CA GLU A 201 -1.73 -17.01 -2.02
C GLU A 201 -1.56 -18.39 -2.65
N LEU A 202 -1.94 -18.51 -3.93
CA LEU A 202 -1.91 -19.77 -4.68
C LEU A 202 -0.79 -19.75 -5.74
N SER A 203 -0.01 -20.83 -5.77
CA SER A 203 1.02 -21.05 -6.77
C SER A 203 0.44 -21.09 -8.19
N TYR A 204 1.26 -20.74 -9.19
CA TYR A 204 0.81 -20.70 -10.58
C TYR A 204 0.29 -22.04 -11.11
N ASP A 205 0.80 -23.16 -10.60
CA ASP A 205 0.32 -24.51 -10.95
C ASP A 205 -0.91 -24.96 -10.16
N GLY A 206 -1.41 -24.14 -9.23
CA GLY A 206 -2.59 -24.41 -8.43
C GLY A 206 -2.42 -25.48 -7.34
N LYS A 207 -1.17 -25.86 -7.00
CA LYS A 207 -0.90 -27.00 -6.10
C LYS A 207 -0.43 -26.61 -4.71
N THR A 208 0.18 -25.44 -4.56
CA THR A 208 0.80 -25.00 -3.30
C THR A 208 0.17 -23.70 -2.84
N ILE A 209 -0.12 -23.63 -1.56
CA ILE A 209 -0.74 -22.49 -0.89
C ILE A 209 0.26 -21.92 0.10
N LEU A 210 0.49 -20.61 0.02
CA LEU A 210 1.11 -19.84 1.09
C LEU A 210 0.03 -19.14 1.89
N PHE A 211 0.27 -18.95 3.18
CA PHE A 211 -0.59 -18.17 4.06
C PHE A 211 0.22 -17.68 5.26
N ALA A 212 -0.29 -16.68 5.96
CA ALA A 212 0.27 -16.25 7.24
C ALA A 212 -0.62 -16.71 8.39
N TYR A 213 -0.01 -17.12 9.50
CA TYR A 213 -0.69 -17.63 10.68
C TYR A 213 -0.02 -17.14 11.96
N THR A 214 -0.84 -16.85 12.97
CA THR A 214 -0.39 -16.56 14.33
C THR A 214 -1.17 -17.40 15.33
N GLN A 215 -0.53 -17.78 16.44
CA GLN A 215 -1.20 -18.44 17.56
C GLN A 215 -2.16 -17.48 18.30
N ALA A 216 -2.08 -16.17 18.03
CA ALA A 216 -2.95 -15.12 18.57
C ALA A 216 -3.02 -15.11 20.12
N LYS A 217 -1.94 -15.53 20.80
CA LYS A 217 -1.93 -15.67 22.27
C LYS A 217 -2.11 -14.35 23.02
N ALA A 218 -1.85 -13.22 22.36
CA ALA A 218 -2.10 -11.88 22.89
C ALA A 218 -3.58 -11.68 23.22
N TYR A 219 -4.50 -12.28 22.44
CA TYR A 219 -5.93 -12.05 22.63
C TYR A 219 -6.42 -12.45 24.03
N GLU A 220 -5.99 -13.63 24.52
CA GLU A 220 -6.32 -14.09 25.87
C GLU A 220 -5.62 -13.23 26.92
N LYS A 221 -4.31 -13.00 26.76
CA LYS A 221 -3.48 -12.20 27.67
C LYS A 221 -4.06 -10.79 27.90
N TYR A 222 -4.49 -10.12 26.84
CA TYR A 222 -5.01 -8.76 26.86
C TYR A 222 -6.54 -8.69 26.92
N ARG A 223 -7.23 -9.84 27.06
CA ARG A 223 -8.71 -9.93 27.16
C ARG A 223 -9.43 -9.25 26.00
N GLY A 224 -8.92 -9.45 24.78
CA GLY A 224 -9.47 -8.89 23.54
C GLY A 224 -9.29 -7.38 23.38
N LYS A 225 -8.34 -6.77 24.12
CA LYS A 225 -7.94 -5.37 23.94
C LYS A 225 -6.70 -5.25 23.07
N GLU A 226 -6.45 -4.03 22.61
CA GLU A 226 -5.25 -3.66 21.87
C GLU A 226 -3.96 -4.07 22.60
N ALA A 227 -2.98 -4.55 21.83
CA ALA A 227 -1.64 -4.86 22.29
C ALA A 227 -0.58 -4.27 21.35
N TYR A 228 0.58 -3.94 21.91
CA TYR A 228 1.80 -3.57 21.19
C TYR A 228 2.94 -4.41 21.76
N GLU A 229 2.92 -5.69 21.44
CA GLU A 229 3.89 -6.68 21.87
C GLU A 229 4.17 -7.59 20.68
N TRP A 230 5.42 -7.99 20.49
CA TRP A 230 5.85 -8.88 19.41
C TRP A 230 6.55 -10.08 20.02
N GLY A 231 6.41 -11.21 19.34
CA GLY A 231 6.91 -12.47 19.83
C GLY A 231 6.39 -13.62 18.98
N PRO A 232 7.02 -14.79 19.05
CA PRO A 232 6.77 -15.86 18.10
C PRO A 232 5.33 -16.39 18.14
N GLU A 233 4.67 -16.37 19.30
CA GLU A 233 3.27 -16.76 19.47
C GLU A 233 2.22 -15.66 19.20
N ILE A 234 2.66 -14.41 19.01
CA ILE A 234 1.80 -13.23 18.85
C ILE A 234 2.16 -12.39 17.62
N SER A 235 3.05 -12.88 16.77
CA SER A 235 3.30 -12.34 15.44
C SER A 235 2.82 -13.35 14.40
N TYR A 236 2.46 -12.86 13.21
CA TYR A 236 2.18 -13.69 12.05
C TYR A 236 3.47 -14.26 11.46
N HIS A 237 3.42 -15.52 11.03
CA HIS A 237 4.51 -16.21 10.34
C HIS A 237 3.99 -16.84 9.06
N ILE A 238 4.87 -17.01 8.06
CA ILE A 238 4.51 -17.58 6.77
C ILE A 238 4.58 -19.10 6.83
N PHE A 239 3.54 -19.74 6.29
CA PHE A 239 3.42 -21.18 6.15
C PHE A 239 3.21 -21.54 4.68
N LYS A 240 3.55 -22.79 4.37
CA LYS A 240 3.33 -23.43 3.08
C LYS A 240 2.61 -24.75 3.29
N VAL A 241 1.63 -25.05 2.44
CA VAL A 241 0.92 -26.33 2.41
C VAL A 241 0.53 -26.68 0.97
N ASN A 242 0.37 -27.96 0.66
CA ASN A 242 -0.25 -28.38 -0.60
C ASN A 242 -1.77 -28.19 -0.55
N ALA A 243 -2.40 -28.04 -1.71
CA ALA A 243 -3.85 -27.86 -1.83
C ALA A 243 -4.68 -29.04 -1.27
N ASP A 244 -4.05 -30.20 -1.10
CA ASP A 244 -4.63 -31.39 -0.47
C ASP A 244 -4.38 -31.48 1.05
N GLY A 245 -3.74 -30.47 1.65
CA GLY A 245 -3.41 -30.40 3.08
C GLY A 245 -2.07 -31.03 3.47
N SER A 246 -1.36 -31.73 2.57
CA SER A 246 -0.04 -32.32 2.86
C SER A 246 1.09 -31.30 2.84
N GLY A 247 2.26 -31.63 3.41
CA GLY A 247 3.47 -30.81 3.27
C GLY A 247 3.40 -29.49 4.04
N LEU A 248 2.64 -29.44 5.15
CA LEU A 248 2.50 -28.25 5.96
C LEU A 248 3.83 -27.92 6.66
N VAL A 249 4.43 -26.78 6.32
CA VAL A 249 5.68 -26.31 6.92
C VAL A 249 5.60 -24.84 7.28
N GLN A 250 6.23 -24.47 8.38
CA GLN A 250 6.51 -23.08 8.73
C GLN A 250 7.78 -22.62 7.99
N LEU A 251 7.72 -21.45 7.34
CA LEU A 251 8.81 -20.86 6.58
C LEU A 251 9.54 -19.76 7.35
N THR A 252 8.83 -19.01 8.18
CA THR A 252 9.41 -17.92 8.98
C THR A 252 9.10 -18.07 10.46
N ASP A 253 9.92 -17.46 11.31
CA ASP A 253 9.75 -17.42 12.77
C ASP A 253 10.39 -16.16 13.37
N GLY A 254 10.11 -15.88 14.65
CA GLY A 254 10.73 -14.79 15.42
C GLY A 254 9.75 -13.70 15.87
N ASP A 255 10.29 -12.52 16.16
CA ASP A 255 9.58 -11.41 16.83
C ASP A 255 9.13 -10.32 15.85
N SER A 256 8.75 -10.68 14.63
CA SER A 256 8.15 -9.73 13.69
C SER A 256 7.01 -10.39 12.95
N ASP A 257 6.02 -9.58 12.60
CA ASP A 257 4.93 -10.01 11.72
C ASP A 257 5.46 -10.23 10.29
N ASP A 258 5.26 -11.43 9.76
CA ASP A 258 5.48 -11.78 8.35
C ASP A 258 4.16 -12.19 7.71
N PHE A 259 3.73 -11.44 6.69
CA PHE A 259 2.43 -11.64 6.03
C PHE A 259 2.46 -11.24 4.56
N ASP A 260 1.31 -11.36 3.87
CA ASP A 260 1.16 -11.11 2.43
C ASP A 260 2.21 -11.80 1.54
N PRO A 261 2.38 -13.13 1.64
CA PRO A 261 3.29 -13.86 0.76
C PRO A 261 2.81 -13.80 -0.71
N CYS A 262 3.76 -13.67 -1.63
CA CYS A 262 3.53 -13.62 -3.07
C CYS A 262 4.53 -14.51 -3.82
N PHE A 263 4.06 -15.38 -4.71
CA PHE A 263 4.93 -16.18 -5.57
C PHE A 263 5.50 -15.38 -6.74
N LEU A 264 6.83 -15.29 -6.81
CA LEU A 264 7.51 -14.78 -8.00
C LEU A 264 7.59 -15.83 -9.12
N PRO A 265 7.60 -15.42 -10.40
CA PRO A 265 7.72 -16.36 -11.52
C PRO A 265 9.01 -17.20 -11.51
N ASN A 266 10.08 -16.68 -10.90
CA ASN A 266 11.37 -17.37 -10.74
C ASN A 266 11.38 -18.42 -9.60
N GLY A 267 10.28 -18.54 -8.85
CA GLY A 267 10.11 -19.48 -7.74
C GLY A 267 10.36 -18.88 -6.35
N ARG A 268 11.03 -17.74 -6.22
CA ARG A 268 11.18 -17.07 -4.92
C ARG A 268 9.83 -16.57 -4.39
N ILE A 269 9.80 -16.25 -3.10
CA ILE A 269 8.62 -15.72 -2.40
C ILE A 269 8.95 -14.31 -1.94
N VAL A 270 8.09 -13.34 -2.24
CA VAL A 270 8.11 -12.00 -1.63
C VAL A 270 7.10 -11.96 -0.51
N PHE A 271 7.37 -11.19 0.55
CA PHE A 271 6.46 -11.01 1.66
C PHE A 271 6.69 -9.67 2.37
N ILE A 272 5.75 -9.29 3.22
CA ILE A 272 5.79 -8.07 4.01
C ILE A 272 6.22 -8.39 5.44
N THR A 273 7.13 -7.59 6.00
CA THR A 273 7.67 -7.79 7.35
C THR A 273 8.17 -6.50 8.01
N GLU A 274 8.25 -6.52 9.35
CA GLU A 274 8.81 -5.43 10.17
C GLU A 274 10.33 -5.58 10.41
N ARG A 275 10.98 -6.60 9.83
CA ARG A 275 12.41 -6.94 10.06
C ARG A 275 13.40 -5.81 9.77
N ARG A 276 13.03 -4.85 8.92
CA ARG A 276 13.87 -3.66 8.66
C ARG A 276 13.98 -2.75 9.88
N GLY A 277 13.00 -2.84 10.78
CA GLY A 277 12.83 -1.94 11.91
C GLY A 277 12.32 -0.57 11.48
N GLY A 278 12.18 0.28 12.48
CA GLY A 278 11.71 1.64 12.34
C GLY A 278 10.22 1.79 12.62
N TYR A 279 9.82 3.03 12.86
CA TYR A 279 8.47 3.42 13.24
C TYR A 279 7.95 4.52 12.31
N LEU A 280 6.65 4.56 12.14
CA LEU A 280 5.99 5.65 11.45
C LEU A 280 6.05 6.94 12.28
N ARG A 281 6.09 8.09 11.60
CA ARG A 281 6.15 9.41 12.26
C ARG A 281 4.81 9.91 12.78
N CYS A 282 3.69 9.44 12.23
CA CYS A 282 2.34 9.88 12.56
C CYS A 282 1.59 8.86 13.44
N GLY A 283 0.54 9.33 14.12
CA GLY A 283 -0.39 8.44 14.82
C GLY A 283 0.08 7.96 16.18
N ARG A 284 0.64 6.75 16.26
CA ARG A 284 0.92 5.98 17.50
C ARG A 284 2.12 5.05 17.30
N HIS A 285 2.35 4.12 18.23
CA HIS A 285 3.35 3.05 18.05
C HIS A 285 3.02 2.21 16.82
N CYS A 286 3.69 2.46 15.71
CA CYS A 286 3.36 1.85 14.43
C CYS A 286 4.65 1.43 13.72
N PRO A 287 5.17 0.22 14.00
CA PRO A 287 6.34 -0.32 13.32
C PRO A 287 6.13 -0.43 11.82
N VAL A 288 7.18 -0.18 11.05
CA VAL A 288 7.08 -0.08 9.60
C VAL A 288 7.18 -1.44 8.92
N TYR A 289 6.28 -1.69 7.97
CA TYR A 289 6.30 -2.87 7.11
C TYR A 289 7.02 -2.60 5.79
N THR A 290 7.95 -3.47 5.39
CA THR A 290 8.64 -3.39 4.09
C THR A 290 8.73 -4.76 3.41
N MET A 291 9.02 -4.77 2.11
CA MET A 291 9.14 -6.00 1.34
C MET A 291 10.47 -6.72 1.52
N TYR A 292 10.39 -8.02 1.76
CA TYR A 292 11.51 -8.97 1.79
C TYR A 292 11.27 -10.10 0.79
N SER A 293 12.32 -10.82 0.40
CA SER A 293 12.21 -12.03 -0.41
C SER A 293 12.95 -13.20 0.21
N MET A 294 12.51 -14.43 -0.08
CA MET A 294 13.14 -15.68 0.37
C MET A 294 13.06 -16.77 -0.70
N GLU A 295 13.83 -17.83 -0.51
CA GLU A 295 13.69 -19.07 -1.27
C GLU A 295 12.42 -19.86 -0.86
N PRO A 296 11.90 -20.78 -1.70
CA PRO A 296 10.70 -21.58 -1.41
C PRO A 296 10.73 -22.39 -0.13
N ASP A 297 11.92 -22.60 0.45
CA ASP A 297 12.14 -23.35 1.67
C ASP A 297 12.28 -22.46 2.91
N GLY A 298 12.17 -21.13 2.78
CA GLY A 298 12.32 -20.17 3.87
C GLY A 298 13.74 -19.67 4.10
N SER A 299 14.73 -20.16 3.33
CA SER A 299 16.11 -19.68 3.40
C SER A 299 16.34 -18.40 2.58
N ASP A 300 17.52 -17.80 2.74
CA ASP A 300 17.96 -16.63 1.95
C ASP A 300 16.98 -15.45 2.00
N ILE A 301 16.50 -15.13 3.22
CA ILE A 301 15.67 -13.96 3.48
C ILE A 301 16.51 -12.70 3.29
N ILE A 302 16.12 -11.84 2.35
CA ILE A 302 16.77 -10.56 2.06
C ILE A 302 15.77 -9.41 2.01
N CYS A 303 16.20 -8.22 2.43
CA CYS A 303 15.43 -6.99 2.27
C CYS A 303 15.47 -6.55 0.80
N ILE A 304 14.30 -6.29 0.19
CA ILE A 304 14.21 -5.81 -1.20
C ILE A 304 13.58 -4.42 -1.31
N SER A 305 13.21 -3.82 -0.18
CA SER A 305 12.72 -2.45 -0.10
C SER A 305 13.29 -1.71 1.09
N PHE A 306 13.98 -0.59 0.81
CA PHE A 306 14.57 0.26 1.84
C PHE A 306 13.71 1.49 2.16
N HIS A 307 12.45 1.51 1.71
CA HIS A 307 11.56 2.64 2.01
C HIS A 307 11.36 2.82 3.53
N GLU A 308 11.17 4.06 3.98
CA GLU A 308 11.12 4.39 5.41
C GLU A 308 9.72 4.25 6.03
N THR A 309 8.68 4.12 5.20
CA THR A 309 7.28 3.89 5.58
C THR A 309 6.73 2.57 5.03
N HIS A 310 5.45 2.30 5.34
CA HIS A 310 4.79 1.04 5.05
C HIS A 310 4.56 0.73 3.57
N GLU A 311 4.62 -0.57 3.28
CA GLU A 311 4.22 -1.21 2.02
C GLU A 311 3.29 -2.40 2.32
N TRP A 312 2.39 -2.73 1.38
CA TRP A 312 1.39 -3.79 1.57
C TRP A 312 1.04 -4.55 0.30
N HIS A 313 0.51 -5.76 0.50
CA HIS A 313 -0.17 -6.57 -0.52
C HIS A 313 0.59 -6.71 -1.86
N PRO A 314 1.86 -7.16 -1.87
CA PRO A 314 2.56 -7.41 -3.11
C PRO A 314 1.83 -8.47 -3.96
N SER A 315 1.78 -8.22 -5.26
CA SER A 315 1.34 -9.16 -6.29
C SER A 315 2.26 -9.09 -7.51
N VAL A 316 2.10 -9.99 -8.48
CA VAL A 316 2.86 -9.99 -9.73
C VAL A 316 1.93 -9.67 -10.89
N ASP A 317 2.35 -8.76 -11.77
CA ASP A 317 1.58 -8.38 -12.95
C ASP A 317 1.75 -9.36 -14.13
N ASN A 318 1.11 -9.05 -15.26
CA ASN A 318 1.15 -9.89 -16.45
C ASN A 318 2.54 -9.96 -17.12
N ASP A 319 3.43 -9.02 -16.80
CA ASP A 319 4.78 -8.90 -17.34
C ASP A 319 5.87 -9.45 -16.39
N GLY A 320 5.46 -9.91 -15.21
CA GLY A 320 6.34 -10.49 -14.20
C GLY A 320 6.96 -9.47 -13.25
N MET A 321 6.45 -8.24 -13.22
CA MET A 321 6.88 -7.18 -12.30
C MET A 321 6.11 -7.27 -10.98
N LEU A 322 6.71 -6.81 -9.90
CA LEU A 322 6.01 -6.64 -8.62
C LEU A 322 5.10 -5.42 -8.66
N VAL A 323 3.93 -5.55 -8.04
CA VAL A 323 2.94 -4.49 -7.84
C VAL A 323 2.51 -4.49 -6.39
N TYR A 324 2.47 -3.33 -5.75
CA TYR A 324 2.18 -3.21 -4.32
C TYR A 324 1.64 -1.83 -3.98
N THR A 325 1.09 -1.69 -2.78
CA THR A 325 0.72 -0.39 -2.22
C THR A 325 1.87 0.13 -1.39
N ARG A 326 2.27 1.39 -1.57
CA ARG A 326 3.23 2.07 -0.69
C ARG A 326 2.63 3.35 -0.16
N TRP A 327 2.91 3.62 1.12
CA TRP A 327 2.63 4.91 1.75
C TRP A 327 3.78 5.91 1.51
N ASP A 328 3.78 6.62 0.39
CA ASP A 328 4.89 7.53 0.03
C ASP A 328 4.78 8.90 0.72
N TYR A 329 5.28 8.97 1.95
CA TYR A 329 5.07 10.04 2.92
C TYR A 329 6.35 10.85 3.24
N VAL A 330 7.17 11.14 2.22
CA VAL A 330 8.38 11.96 2.37
C VAL A 330 8.07 13.43 2.11
N ASP A 331 7.99 14.22 3.18
CA ASP A 331 7.62 15.64 3.15
C ASP A 331 6.26 15.89 2.51
N ARG A 332 5.35 14.92 2.52
CA ARG A 332 4.01 14.97 1.89
C ARG A 332 2.89 14.97 2.92
N ASP A 333 1.65 15.01 2.45
CA ASP A 333 0.49 14.77 3.31
C ASP A 333 0.48 13.34 3.87
N THR A 334 0.16 13.18 5.15
CA THR A 334 0.09 11.87 5.84
C THR A 334 -0.95 10.94 5.25
N ASN A 335 -2.07 11.42 4.75
CA ASN A 335 -3.28 10.59 4.73
C ASN A 335 -3.58 9.94 3.39
N ILE A 336 -3.01 10.43 2.29
CA ILE A 336 -3.53 10.17 0.94
C ILE A 336 -2.52 9.55 -0.02
N ALA A 337 -1.29 9.28 0.40
CA ALA A 337 -0.22 8.80 -0.48
C ALA A 337 -0.09 7.26 -0.45
N HIS A 338 -1.21 6.53 -0.43
CA HIS A 338 -1.24 5.06 -0.30
C HIS A 338 -1.68 4.40 -1.61
N HIS A 339 -0.86 4.52 -2.66
CA HIS A 339 -1.24 4.15 -4.03
C HIS A 339 -0.35 3.06 -4.63
N LEU A 340 -0.68 2.67 -5.87
CA LEU A 340 0.04 1.68 -6.65
C LEU A 340 1.51 2.08 -6.94
N TRP A 341 2.41 1.14 -6.63
CA TRP A 341 3.81 1.12 -7.01
C TRP A 341 4.17 -0.17 -7.74
N THR A 342 5.21 -0.11 -8.55
CA THR A 342 5.78 -1.25 -9.26
C THR A 342 7.29 -1.30 -9.08
N SER A 343 7.86 -2.50 -9.12
CA SER A 343 9.30 -2.73 -9.11
C SER A 343 9.64 -4.03 -9.83
N PHE A 344 10.92 -4.24 -10.13
CA PHE A 344 11.38 -5.55 -10.58
C PHE A 344 11.28 -6.58 -9.44
N PRO A 345 11.19 -7.90 -9.73
CA PRO A 345 11.12 -8.94 -8.71
C PRO A 345 12.24 -8.97 -7.67
N ASP A 346 13.41 -8.41 -7.99
CA ASP A 346 14.55 -8.25 -7.09
C ASP A 346 14.57 -6.89 -6.36
N GLY A 347 13.44 -6.17 -6.37
CA GLY A 347 13.22 -4.93 -5.61
C GLY A 347 13.78 -3.66 -6.24
N ARG A 348 14.53 -3.76 -7.35
CA ARG A 348 15.15 -2.61 -8.00
C ARG A 348 14.15 -1.71 -8.70
N SER A 349 14.56 -0.45 -8.87
CA SER A 349 13.83 0.57 -9.62
C SER A 349 12.34 0.66 -9.26
N PRO A 350 11.99 0.93 -7.99
CA PRO A 350 10.59 1.18 -7.61
C PRO A 350 10.08 2.46 -8.32
N ARG A 351 8.89 2.39 -8.90
CA ARG A 351 8.24 3.48 -9.66
C ARG A 351 6.75 3.53 -9.38
N SER A 352 6.20 4.74 -9.40
CA SER A 352 4.75 4.94 -9.43
C SER A 352 4.32 5.71 -10.66
N PHE A 353 3.20 5.31 -11.25
CA PHE A 353 2.53 5.95 -12.38
C PHE A 353 1.11 6.43 -12.05
N HIS A 354 0.72 6.37 -10.77
CA HIS A 354 -0.65 6.58 -10.33
C HIS A 354 -0.72 7.21 -8.94
N GLY A 355 -1.62 8.16 -8.72
CA GLY A 355 -2.19 8.39 -7.39
C GLY A 355 -1.43 9.34 -6.49
N ASN A 356 -0.10 9.37 -6.58
CA ASN A 356 0.76 9.91 -5.53
C ASN A 356 0.77 11.45 -5.36
N TYR A 357 0.20 12.21 -6.29
CA TYR A 357 0.24 13.68 -6.27
C TYR A 357 -1.13 14.35 -6.49
N PRO A 358 -2.14 14.03 -5.67
CA PRO A 358 -3.46 14.64 -5.83
C PRO A 358 -3.40 16.16 -5.56
N LEU A 359 -4.35 16.91 -6.12
CA LEU A 359 -4.49 18.34 -5.81
C LEU A 359 -5.30 18.60 -4.53
N ARG A 360 -6.23 17.68 -4.19
CA ARG A 360 -7.04 17.73 -2.97
C ARG A 360 -7.24 16.31 -2.45
N ARG A 361 -7.37 16.16 -1.13
CA ARG A 361 -7.56 14.85 -0.49
C ARG A 361 -8.79 14.12 -1.04
N GLU A 362 -9.88 14.84 -1.30
CA GLU A 362 -11.20 14.27 -1.63
C GLU A 362 -11.36 13.99 -3.14
N THR A 363 -10.37 14.30 -3.97
CA THR A 363 -10.47 14.12 -5.43
C THR A 363 -10.33 12.68 -5.89
N ARG A 364 -9.88 11.77 -5.01
CA ARG A 364 -9.67 10.35 -5.30
C ARG A 364 -9.66 9.53 -3.99
N PRO A 365 -9.62 8.19 -4.04
CA PRO A 365 -9.44 7.37 -2.84
C PRO A 365 -8.16 7.74 -2.12
N TRP A 366 -8.18 7.75 -0.78
CA TRP A 366 -6.95 8.00 0.00
C TRP A 366 -5.99 6.81 -0.02
N MET A 367 -6.53 5.62 -0.29
CA MET A 367 -5.78 4.38 -0.28
C MET A 367 -6.32 3.37 -1.28
N GLU A 368 -5.42 2.62 -1.88
CA GLU A 368 -5.67 1.53 -2.83
C GLU A 368 -4.98 0.27 -2.32
N MET A 369 -5.71 -0.83 -2.18
CA MET A 369 -5.26 -2.07 -1.56
C MET A 369 -5.65 -3.29 -2.37
N SER A 370 -4.97 -4.41 -2.11
CA SER A 370 -5.19 -5.69 -2.78
C SER A 370 -5.12 -5.56 -4.31
N ILE A 371 -4.13 -4.81 -4.79
CA ILE A 371 -3.96 -4.50 -6.21
C ILE A 371 -3.60 -5.77 -6.96
N ARG A 372 -4.33 -6.10 -8.04
CA ARG A 372 -4.05 -7.25 -8.91
C ARG A 372 -4.16 -6.86 -10.38
N ALA A 373 -3.24 -7.36 -11.20
CA ALA A 373 -3.33 -7.22 -12.64
C ALA A 373 -4.53 -7.99 -13.19
N ILE A 374 -5.26 -7.39 -14.13
CA ILE A 374 -6.39 -8.05 -14.78
C ILE A 374 -5.84 -8.97 -15.89
N PRO A 375 -6.22 -10.26 -15.95
CA PRO A 375 -5.72 -11.19 -16.96
C PRO A 375 -5.93 -10.67 -18.39
N GLY A 376 -4.88 -10.71 -19.20
CA GLY A 376 -4.94 -10.28 -20.61
C GLY A 376 -5.13 -8.76 -20.81
N SER A 377 -4.93 -7.96 -19.76
CA SER A 377 -5.10 -6.50 -19.79
C SER A 377 -3.85 -5.78 -19.25
N HIS A 378 -3.75 -4.48 -19.54
CA HIS A 378 -2.80 -3.54 -18.94
C HIS A 378 -3.36 -2.81 -17.72
N ARG A 379 -4.56 -3.20 -17.26
CA ARG A 379 -5.28 -2.58 -16.15
C ARG A 379 -5.14 -3.39 -14.87
N TYR A 380 -5.37 -2.72 -13.76
CA TYR A 380 -5.39 -3.32 -12.42
C TYR A 380 -6.76 -3.19 -11.79
N VAL A 381 -7.10 -4.08 -10.87
CA VAL A 381 -8.22 -3.91 -9.94
C VAL A 381 -7.67 -3.64 -8.54
N ALA A 382 -8.36 -2.81 -7.77
CA ALA A 382 -8.02 -2.52 -6.38
C ALA A 382 -9.27 -2.32 -5.52
N ALA A 383 -9.14 -2.58 -4.22
CA ALA A 383 -10.08 -2.12 -3.21
C ALA A 383 -9.63 -0.75 -2.70
N THR A 384 -10.55 0.21 -2.63
CA THR A 384 -10.29 1.48 -1.99
C THR A 384 -10.31 1.32 -0.47
N GLY A 385 -9.50 2.10 0.24
CA GLY A 385 -9.43 2.12 1.68
C GLY A 385 -9.45 3.54 2.23
N SER A 386 -9.69 3.63 3.54
CA SER A 386 -9.50 4.84 4.34
C SER A 386 -8.11 4.89 4.95
N HIS A 387 -7.68 6.07 5.35
CA HIS A 387 -6.53 6.19 6.24
C HIS A 387 -6.87 5.67 7.65
N HIS A 388 -7.96 6.14 8.25
CA HIS A 388 -8.37 5.76 9.61
C HIS A 388 -9.36 4.57 9.63
N GLY A 389 -9.02 3.47 8.95
CA GLY A 389 -9.81 2.25 8.94
C GLY A 389 -9.10 1.10 8.23
N ASN A 390 -9.71 -0.09 8.17
CA ASN A 390 -9.06 -1.27 7.60
C ASN A 390 -9.16 -1.29 6.05
N ALA A 391 -8.51 -2.26 5.40
CA ALA A 391 -8.32 -2.31 3.95
C ALA A 391 -9.58 -2.78 3.17
N PHE A 392 -10.69 -2.06 3.34
CA PHE A 392 -11.97 -2.35 2.71
C PHE A 392 -12.66 -1.05 2.28
N GLY A 393 -13.41 -1.11 1.18
CA GLY A 393 -14.09 0.03 0.56
C GLY A 393 -14.74 -0.35 -0.75
N SER A 394 -14.96 0.61 -1.65
CA SER A 394 -15.45 0.30 -3.01
C SER A 394 -14.33 -0.26 -3.89
N LEU A 395 -14.69 -0.97 -4.95
CA LEU A 395 -13.75 -1.51 -5.92
C LEU A 395 -13.60 -0.56 -7.12
N ILE A 396 -12.37 -0.44 -7.60
CA ILE A 396 -11.98 0.37 -8.74
C ILE A 396 -11.11 -0.42 -9.70
N MET A 397 -11.12 0.00 -10.97
CA MET A 397 -10.16 -0.41 -11.98
C MET A 397 -9.23 0.77 -12.30
N ILE A 398 -7.94 0.50 -12.39
CA ILE A 398 -6.86 1.46 -12.64
C ILE A 398 -6.34 1.24 -14.06
N ASP A 399 -6.39 2.26 -14.92
CA ASP A 399 -5.79 2.25 -16.26
C ASP A 399 -4.58 3.21 -16.31
N PRO A 400 -3.36 2.68 -16.14
CA PRO A 400 -2.16 3.51 -16.07
C PRO A 400 -1.69 4.04 -17.42
N ARG A 401 -2.39 3.71 -18.51
CA ARG A 401 -2.07 4.25 -19.85
C ARG A 401 -2.66 5.64 -20.04
N LEU A 402 -3.70 5.98 -19.29
CA LEU A 402 -4.29 7.32 -19.25
C LEU A 402 -3.40 8.24 -18.43
N GLU A 403 -3.33 9.51 -18.80
CA GLU A 403 -2.59 10.51 -18.03
C GLU A 403 -3.23 10.73 -16.65
N ASP A 404 -2.43 10.80 -15.59
CA ASP A 404 -2.91 11.12 -14.24
C ASP A 404 -3.20 12.63 -14.13
N ASP A 405 -4.47 12.98 -14.26
CA ASP A 405 -5.01 14.33 -14.02
C ASP A 405 -4.95 14.78 -12.55
N ARG A 406 -4.30 13.98 -11.68
CA ARG A 406 -4.21 14.18 -10.23
C ARG A 406 -5.57 14.05 -9.53
N ALA A 407 -6.52 13.39 -10.17
CA ALA A 407 -7.86 13.10 -9.68
C ALA A 407 -8.30 11.69 -10.11
N MET A 408 -9.34 11.57 -10.93
CA MET A 408 -10.02 10.30 -11.25
C MET A 408 -9.81 9.81 -12.68
N SER A 409 -9.07 10.51 -13.53
CA SER A 409 -8.88 10.15 -14.96
C SER A 409 -8.47 8.70 -15.21
N GLN A 410 -7.59 8.16 -14.37
CA GLN A 410 -7.08 6.79 -14.46
C GLN A 410 -8.00 5.77 -13.76
N LEU A 411 -9.09 6.19 -13.12
CA LEU A 411 -9.92 5.37 -12.25
C LEU A 411 -11.33 5.16 -12.82
N THR A 412 -11.73 3.90 -12.93
CA THR A 412 -13.12 3.49 -13.19
C THR A 412 -13.71 2.86 -11.94
N ARG A 413 -14.88 3.33 -11.48
CA ARG A 413 -15.59 2.69 -10.37
C ARG A 413 -16.28 1.41 -10.81
N LEU A 414 -15.99 0.31 -10.12
CA LEU A 414 -16.65 -0.97 -10.33
C LEU A 414 -17.88 -1.15 -9.43
N THR A 415 -17.86 -0.57 -8.23
CA THR A 415 -18.97 -0.62 -7.25
C THR A 415 -19.37 0.80 -6.82
N PRO A 416 -20.02 1.59 -7.70
CA PRO A 416 -20.35 2.98 -7.43
C PRO A 416 -21.44 3.16 -6.35
N ASP A 417 -22.10 2.08 -5.93
CA ASP A 417 -23.07 2.06 -4.82
C ASP A 417 -22.43 2.30 -3.44
N THR A 418 -21.10 2.29 -3.37
CA THR A 418 -20.34 2.54 -2.15
C THR A 418 -19.38 3.71 -2.36
N PRO A 419 -19.47 4.78 -1.55
CA PRO A 419 -18.53 5.90 -1.61
C PRO A 419 -17.13 5.47 -1.17
N PHE A 420 -16.11 6.24 -1.55
CA PHE A 420 -14.76 6.03 -1.05
C PHE A 420 -14.72 6.33 0.47
N PRO A 421 -14.37 5.33 1.31
CA PRO A 421 -14.33 5.53 2.75
C PRO A 421 -13.36 6.67 3.09
N GLU A 422 -13.79 7.57 3.97
CA GLU A 422 -13.04 8.74 4.43
C GLU A 422 -12.83 9.87 3.41
N ALA A 423 -12.55 9.55 2.15
CA ALA A 423 -12.42 10.53 1.09
C ALA A 423 -13.77 11.19 0.73
N GLU A 424 -14.86 10.41 0.74
CA GLU A 424 -16.18 10.87 0.33
C GLU A 424 -17.24 10.76 1.44
N ALA A 425 -17.09 9.83 2.37
CA ALA A 425 -18.12 9.56 3.36
C ALA A 425 -17.62 9.07 4.72
N LYS A 426 -18.39 9.41 5.76
CA LYS A 426 -18.22 9.02 7.17
C LYS A 426 -19.59 8.65 7.78
N PRO A 427 -19.65 7.79 8.82
CA PRO A 427 -18.53 7.13 9.49
C PRO A 427 -17.88 6.04 8.62
N ILE A 428 -16.55 5.93 8.68
CA ILE A 428 -15.73 5.08 7.79
C ILE A 428 -16.21 3.62 7.76
N ARG A 429 -16.55 3.07 8.93
CA ARG A 429 -16.96 1.68 9.11
C ARG A 429 -18.14 1.27 8.20
N ASP A 430 -19.07 2.18 7.94
CA ASP A 430 -20.30 1.87 7.20
C ASP A 430 -20.05 1.68 5.69
N TYR A 431 -18.89 2.10 5.20
CA TYR A 431 -18.51 2.09 3.78
C TYR A 431 -17.42 1.07 3.44
N MET A 432 -16.95 0.31 4.42
CA MET A 432 -15.94 -0.76 4.27
C MET A 432 -16.55 -2.07 3.72
N ARG A 433 -17.33 -1.93 2.64
CA ARG A 433 -18.25 -2.97 2.18
C ARG A 433 -17.58 -4.02 1.31
N TYR A 434 -16.64 -3.66 0.44
CA TYR A 434 -15.94 -4.61 -0.42
C TYR A 434 -14.46 -4.74 -0.05
N GLY A 435 -13.83 -5.83 -0.50
CA GLY A 435 -12.39 -6.01 -0.41
C GLY A 435 -11.91 -7.20 -1.23
N THR A 436 -10.58 -7.38 -1.19
CA THR A 436 -9.86 -8.54 -1.76
C THR A 436 -10.39 -8.99 -3.13
N PRO A 437 -10.43 -8.10 -4.14
CA PRO A 437 -10.90 -8.46 -5.47
C PRO A 437 -9.95 -9.45 -6.15
N TRP A 438 -10.51 -10.40 -6.88
CA TRP A 438 -9.81 -11.30 -7.79
C TRP A 438 -10.39 -11.15 -9.20
N PRO A 439 -9.62 -10.58 -10.15
CA PRO A 439 -10.11 -10.33 -11.50
C PRO A 439 -10.19 -11.63 -12.33
N LEU A 440 -11.30 -11.82 -13.03
CA LEU A 440 -11.47 -12.84 -14.08
C LEU A 440 -11.33 -12.21 -15.47
N SER A 441 -11.81 -10.98 -15.62
CA SER A 441 -11.67 -10.12 -16.80
C SER A 441 -11.74 -8.64 -16.37
N GLU A 442 -11.79 -7.71 -17.32
CA GLU A 442 -12.08 -6.29 -17.02
C GLU A 442 -13.53 -6.05 -16.57
N ASP A 443 -14.40 -7.04 -16.76
CA ASP A 443 -15.83 -6.92 -16.49
C ASP A 443 -16.30 -7.82 -15.35
N ASP A 444 -15.56 -8.88 -15.01
CA ASP A 444 -15.95 -9.92 -14.07
C ASP A 444 -14.91 -10.14 -12.96
N TYR A 445 -15.39 -10.22 -11.72
CA TYR A 445 -14.54 -10.30 -10.54
C TYR A 445 -15.15 -11.24 -9.48
N LEU A 446 -14.30 -11.94 -8.73
CA LEU A 446 -14.65 -12.39 -7.39
C LEU A 446 -14.25 -11.31 -6.40
N CYS A 447 -15.01 -11.15 -5.32
CA CYS A 447 -14.65 -10.23 -4.23
C CYS A 447 -15.32 -10.68 -2.94
N VAL A 448 -15.03 -9.93 -1.87
CA VAL A 448 -15.79 -10.06 -0.62
C VAL A 448 -16.72 -8.88 -0.47
N TYR A 449 -17.90 -9.10 0.09
CA TYR A 449 -18.89 -8.04 0.27
C TYR A 449 -19.75 -8.24 1.53
N ASP A 450 -20.09 -7.13 2.18
CA ASP A 450 -21.19 -7.03 3.14
C ASP A 450 -21.84 -5.66 3.12
N PHE A 451 -23.17 -5.59 3.10
CA PHE A 451 -23.90 -4.33 3.07
C PHE A 451 -23.69 -3.51 4.35
N GLU A 452 -23.72 -4.18 5.52
CA GLU A 452 -23.48 -3.54 6.82
C GLU A 452 -22.00 -3.41 7.17
N ALA A 453 -21.08 -3.90 6.31
CA ALA A 453 -19.64 -3.91 6.52
C ALA A 453 -19.17 -4.59 7.84
N LYS A 454 -19.88 -5.63 8.29
CA LYS A 454 -19.61 -6.37 9.53
C LYS A 454 -19.16 -7.82 9.29
N ASN A 455 -19.76 -8.50 8.32
CA ASN A 455 -19.47 -9.90 8.07
C ASN A 455 -19.49 -10.22 6.57
N ARG A 456 -18.31 -10.34 5.98
CA ARG A 456 -18.13 -10.41 4.53
C ARG A 456 -18.31 -11.84 4.02
N GLY A 457 -19.13 -11.98 2.98
CA GLY A 457 -19.26 -13.20 2.18
C GLY A 457 -18.46 -13.08 0.88
N ILE A 458 -18.29 -14.20 0.18
CA ILE A 458 -17.68 -14.29 -1.15
C ILE A 458 -18.76 -14.06 -2.21
N TYR A 459 -18.49 -13.19 -3.18
CA TYR A 459 -19.40 -12.88 -4.27
C TYR A 459 -18.70 -12.95 -5.62
N TRP A 460 -19.47 -13.31 -6.65
CA TRP A 460 -19.18 -12.89 -8.01
C TRP A 460 -19.87 -11.54 -8.25
N ILE A 461 -19.16 -10.62 -8.90
CA ILE A 461 -19.71 -9.35 -9.38
C ILE A 461 -19.29 -9.07 -10.82
N ASP A 462 -20.04 -8.19 -11.47
CA ASP A 462 -19.57 -7.54 -12.69
C ASP A 462 -19.62 -6.01 -12.61
N ARG A 463 -18.96 -5.36 -13.55
CA ARG A 463 -18.92 -3.88 -13.64
C ARG A 463 -20.26 -3.23 -13.98
N PHE A 464 -21.27 -4.03 -14.36
CA PHE A 464 -22.60 -3.57 -14.77
C PHE A 464 -23.61 -3.61 -13.62
N GLY A 465 -23.14 -3.99 -12.42
CA GLY A 465 -23.92 -3.96 -11.19
C GLY A 465 -24.59 -5.29 -10.84
N ASN A 466 -24.28 -6.40 -11.51
CA ASN A 466 -24.73 -7.71 -11.07
C ASN A 466 -23.85 -8.21 -9.92
N ARG A 467 -24.46 -8.95 -8.98
CA ARG A 467 -23.79 -9.49 -7.79
C ARG A 467 -24.51 -10.70 -7.23
N GLU A 468 -23.79 -11.81 -7.14
CA GLU A 468 -24.31 -13.07 -6.61
C GLU A 468 -23.45 -13.62 -5.46
N LEU A 469 -24.09 -13.93 -4.34
CA LEU A 469 -23.46 -14.54 -3.17
C LEU A 469 -23.04 -15.98 -3.49
N LEU A 470 -21.78 -16.32 -3.31
CA LEU A 470 -21.26 -17.68 -3.48
C LEU A 470 -21.18 -18.42 -2.15
N TYR A 471 -20.70 -17.74 -1.10
CA TYR A 471 -20.55 -18.34 0.22
C TYR A 471 -20.53 -17.29 1.33
N ARG A 472 -21.17 -17.58 2.45
CA ARG A 472 -21.10 -16.77 3.68
C ARG A 472 -21.16 -17.67 4.90
N ASP A 473 -20.35 -17.32 5.90
CA ASP A 473 -20.48 -17.86 7.25
C ASP A 473 -21.02 -16.74 8.15
N PRO A 474 -22.24 -16.86 8.71
CA PRO A 474 -22.85 -15.81 9.54
C PRO A 474 -22.04 -15.43 10.80
N SER A 475 -21.10 -16.27 11.23
CA SER A 475 -20.31 -16.06 12.45
C SER A 475 -18.95 -15.40 12.21
N ILE A 476 -18.42 -15.46 10.99
CA ILE A 476 -17.05 -15.05 10.68
C ILE A 476 -16.88 -14.69 9.20
N SER A 477 -16.12 -13.62 8.91
CA SER A 477 -15.92 -13.17 7.52
C SER A 477 -15.11 -14.19 6.72
N ALA A 478 -15.53 -14.44 5.48
CA ALA A 478 -14.75 -15.10 4.45
C ALA A 478 -14.00 -14.05 3.62
N LEU A 479 -12.70 -14.24 3.42
CA LEU A 479 -11.82 -13.27 2.77
C LEU A 479 -10.90 -13.88 1.71
N SER A 480 -10.45 -13.06 0.76
CA SER A 480 -9.46 -13.41 -0.26
C SER A 480 -9.86 -14.62 -1.12
N PRO A 481 -10.97 -14.56 -1.87
CA PRO A 481 -11.38 -15.64 -2.77
C PRO A 481 -10.42 -15.78 -3.94
N ILE A 482 -9.92 -17.00 -4.16
CA ILE A 482 -8.97 -17.36 -5.21
C ILE A 482 -9.52 -18.60 -5.95
N PRO A 483 -9.73 -18.56 -7.27
CA PRO A 483 -10.00 -19.79 -8.04
C PRO A 483 -8.88 -20.81 -7.83
N LEU A 484 -9.22 -21.98 -7.27
CA LEU A 484 -8.24 -23.03 -6.99
C LEU A 484 -7.98 -23.86 -8.26
N ARG A 485 -7.15 -23.30 -9.13
CA ARG A 485 -6.75 -23.91 -10.40
C ARG A 485 -5.38 -23.40 -10.86
N PRO A 486 -4.72 -24.09 -11.80
CA PRO A 486 -3.57 -23.53 -12.51
C PRO A 486 -3.94 -22.20 -13.18
N ARG A 487 -3.00 -21.26 -13.17
CA ARG A 487 -3.09 -19.96 -13.85
C ARG A 487 -1.84 -19.73 -14.67
N ARG A 488 -1.93 -18.83 -15.66
CA ARG A 488 -0.76 -18.45 -16.46
C ARG A 488 0.33 -17.89 -15.55
N ARG A 489 1.52 -18.48 -15.60
CA ARG A 489 2.72 -17.92 -14.99
C ARG A 489 3.22 -16.76 -15.87
N PRO A 490 3.38 -15.53 -15.32
CA PRO A 490 4.02 -14.42 -16.02
C PRO A 490 5.46 -14.77 -16.44
N PRO A 491 6.05 -14.00 -17.37
CA PRO A 491 7.45 -14.15 -17.72
C PRO A 491 8.37 -14.06 -16.49
N VAL A 492 9.47 -14.82 -16.53
CA VAL A 492 10.53 -14.66 -15.53
C VAL A 492 11.38 -13.45 -15.90
N VAL A 493 11.37 -12.43 -15.06
CA VAL A 493 12.27 -11.28 -15.21
C VAL A 493 13.61 -11.62 -14.55
N PRO A 494 14.74 -11.58 -15.28
CA PRO A 494 16.06 -11.85 -14.70
C PRO A 494 16.42 -10.84 -13.62
N SER A 495 17.08 -11.30 -12.56
CA SER A 495 17.68 -10.37 -11.60
C SER A 495 18.76 -9.54 -12.29
N GLY A 496 18.77 -8.25 -11.96
CA GLY A 496 19.82 -7.30 -12.33
C GLY A 496 20.49 -6.71 -11.11
N THR A 497 20.54 -7.47 -10.02
CA THR A 497 21.22 -7.15 -8.76
C THR A 497 22.03 -8.37 -8.32
N VAL A 498 22.88 -8.21 -7.30
CA VAL A 498 23.73 -9.28 -6.74
C VAL A 498 23.49 -9.40 -5.24
N GLN A 499 22.26 -9.77 -4.88
CA GLN A 499 21.78 -9.76 -3.50
C GLN A 499 21.52 -11.16 -2.95
N THR A 500 20.90 -12.02 -3.75
CA THR A 500 20.56 -13.37 -3.32
C THR A 500 21.79 -14.26 -3.35
N ALA A 501 21.77 -15.34 -2.59
CA ALA A 501 22.82 -16.36 -2.65
C ALA A 501 23.08 -16.85 -4.10
N ARG A 502 22.00 -17.01 -4.89
CA ARG A 502 22.09 -17.41 -6.31
C ARG A 502 22.73 -16.35 -7.19
N ASP A 503 22.41 -15.07 -6.98
CA ASP A 503 22.99 -13.99 -7.77
C ASP A 503 24.47 -13.83 -7.47
N ILE A 504 24.87 -13.95 -6.19
CA ILE A 504 26.28 -13.92 -5.76
C ILE A 504 27.06 -15.08 -6.39
N GLU A 505 26.52 -16.29 -6.35
CA GLU A 505 27.12 -17.46 -7.00
C GLU A 505 27.27 -17.24 -8.51
N LYS A 506 26.21 -16.79 -9.19
CA LYS A 506 26.20 -16.50 -10.63
C LYS A 506 27.22 -15.42 -11.00
N ALA A 507 27.45 -14.45 -10.13
CA ALA A 507 28.43 -13.39 -10.33
C ALA A 507 29.87 -13.82 -9.97
N GLY A 508 30.09 -15.07 -9.54
CA GLY A 508 31.40 -15.58 -9.12
C GLY A 508 31.94 -14.85 -7.89
N GLY A 509 31.06 -14.39 -7.00
CA GLY A 509 31.39 -13.60 -5.81
C GLY A 509 31.78 -12.14 -6.10
N LYS A 510 31.68 -11.67 -7.36
CA LYS A 510 31.98 -10.28 -7.72
C LYS A 510 30.71 -9.47 -7.82
N VAL A 511 30.58 -8.43 -6.99
CA VAL A 511 29.47 -7.47 -7.06
C VAL A 511 29.90 -6.31 -7.97
N PRO A 512 29.20 -6.04 -9.09
CA PRO A 512 29.44 -4.85 -9.90
C PRO A 512 29.22 -3.57 -9.09
N GLN A 513 29.89 -2.50 -9.48
CA GLN A 513 29.66 -1.19 -8.85
C GLN A 513 28.24 -0.69 -9.11
N GLU A 514 27.59 -0.22 -8.06
CA GLU A 514 26.25 0.33 -8.07
C GLU A 514 26.28 1.78 -8.55
N THR A 515 25.42 2.10 -9.51
CA THR A 515 25.45 3.44 -10.12
C THR A 515 24.05 3.96 -10.41
N ILE A 516 23.92 5.27 -10.39
CA ILE A 516 22.75 5.99 -10.85
C ILE A 516 23.16 6.86 -12.03
N THR A 517 22.38 6.75 -13.11
CA THR A 517 22.47 7.61 -14.29
C THR A 517 21.21 8.46 -14.39
N ILE A 518 21.38 9.76 -14.57
CA ILE A 518 20.32 10.67 -15.00
C ILE A 518 20.67 11.15 -16.40
N VAL A 519 19.81 10.84 -17.38
CA VAL A 519 20.08 11.15 -18.79
C VAL A 519 20.04 12.65 -19.02
N ASN A 520 18.99 13.33 -18.55
CA ASN A 520 18.88 14.78 -18.60
C ASN A 520 17.96 15.31 -17.50
N VAL A 521 18.50 16.05 -16.52
CA VAL A 521 17.71 16.66 -15.44
C VAL A 521 16.61 17.60 -15.95
N TYR A 522 16.77 18.20 -17.13
CA TYR A 522 15.77 19.11 -17.70
C TYR A 522 14.59 18.40 -18.36
N ASP A 523 14.63 17.07 -18.49
CA ASP A 523 13.48 16.29 -18.95
C ASP A 523 12.52 16.00 -17.78
N SER A 524 11.57 16.90 -17.57
CA SER A 524 10.66 16.91 -16.42
C SER A 524 9.20 17.07 -16.83
N ASP A 525 8.29 16.61 -15.97
CA ASP A 525 6.84 16.86 -16.06
C ASP A 525 6.42 18.24 -15.48
N PHE A 526 7.38 19.00 -14.94
CA PHE A 526 7.23 20.38 -14.48
C PHE A 526 8.09 21.33 -15.31
N GLN A 527 7.82 22.64 -15.19
CA GLN A 527 8.59 23.68 -15.86
C GLN A 527 9.72 24.19 -14.96
N TRP A 528 10.93 24.27 -15.50
CA TRP A 528 12.05 24.91 -14.84
C TRP A 528 11.92 26.44 -14.90
N PRO A 529 12.37 27.19 -13.88
CA PRO A 529 12.46 28.64 -13.97
C PRO A 529 13.33 29.06 -15.16
N GLN A 530 12.96 30.15 -15.81
CA GLN A 530 13.68 30.63 -17.00
C GLN A 530 15.16 30.87 -16.69
N GLY A 531 16.05 30.33 -17.53
CA GLY A 531 17.49 30.47 -17.37
C GLY A 531 18.10 29.61 -16.27
N SER A 532 17.35 28.70 -15.65
CA SER A 532 17.88 27.80 -14.62
C SER A 532 19.04 26.96 -15.16
N LYS A 533 20.15 26.97 -14.42
CA LYS A 533 21.30 26.11 -14.63
C LYS A 533 21.47 25.20 -13.42
N VAL A 534 21.25 23.91 -13.62
CA VAL A 534 21.51 22.89 -12.60
C VAL A 534 23.01 22.57 -12.62
N ALA A 535 23.71 22.88 -11.54
CA ALA A 535 25.16 22.69 -11.42
C ALA A 535 25.53 21.36 -10.75
N ALA A 536 24.70 20.90 -9.82
CA ALA A 536 24.93 19.66 -9.07
C ALA A 536 23.61 19.02 -8.62
N LEU A 537 23.69 17.76 -8.23
CA LEU A 537 22.64 17.08 -7.48
C LEU A 537 23.11 16.87 -6.05
N ARG A 538 22.29 17.29 -5.08
CA ARG A 538 22.42 16.88 -3.68
C ARG A 538 21.73 15.54 -3.48
N ILE A 539 22.39 14.63 -2.80
CA ILE A 539 21.86 13.31 -2.45
C ILE A 539 21.59 13.33 -0.95
N ILE A 540 20.33 13.14 -0.57
CA ILE A 540 19.90 13.15 0.83
C ILE A 540 19.26 11.83 1.16
N GLN A 541 19.64 11.25 2.30
CA GLN A 541 18.98 10.09 2.86
C GLN A 541 17.83 10.52 3.79
N ALA A 542 16.67 9.92 3.61
CA ALA A 542 15.59 9.92 4.60
C ALA A 542 15.84 8.81 5.62
N LEU A 543 16.03 9.17 6.89
CA LEU A 543 16.40 8.22 7.93
C LEU A 543 15.17 7.53 8.51
N PRO A 544 15.19 6.20 8.72
CA PRO A 544 14.15 5.49 9.42
C PRO A 544 14.01 6.03 10.85
N LYS A 545 12.79 6.17 11.34
CA LYS A 545 12.57 6.63 12.72
C LYS A 545 12.77 5.48 13.70
N THR A 546 13.67 5.66 14.66
CA THR A 546 14.06 4.59 15.59
C THR A 546 13.25 4.56 16.89
N THR A 547 12.53 5.65 17.20
CA THR A 547 11.71 5.76 18.42
C THR A 547 10.26 5.42 18.16
N ALA A 548 9.57 4.80 19.13
CA ALA A 548 8.17 4.38 18.94
C ALA A 548 7.14 5.54 18.95
N PRO A 549 7.20 6.53 19.88
CA PRO A 549 6.13 7.52 19.98
C PRO A 549 6.14 8.50 18.79
N PRO A 550 4.96 8.85 18.25
CA PRO A 550 4.85 9.77 17.10
C PRO A 550 5.40 11.14 17.47
N ASN A 551 6.06 11.81 16.51
CA ASN A 551 6.60 13.16 16.71
C ASN A 551 7.53 13.33 17.94
N GLN A 552 8.07 12.24 18.50
CA GLN A 552 9.01 12.28 19.63
C GLN A 552 10.28 11.46 19.31
N PRO A 553 11.48 12.07 19.36
CA PRO A 553 11.68 13.51 19.54
C PRO A 553 11.12 14.32 18.37
N ARG A 554 10.91 15.62 18.60
CA ARG A 554 10.64 16.56 17.52
C ARG A 554 11.95 16.88 16.81
N ILE A 555 12.05 16.51 15.53
CA ILE A 555 13.25 16.75 14.72
C ILE A 555 13.43 18.24 14.41
N GLY A 556 12.32 18.97 14.25
CA GLY A 556 12.31 20.42 14.08
C GLY A 556 10.94 21.04 14.38
N ILE A 557 10.78 22.30 13.96
CA ILE A 557 9.55 23.09 14.18
C ILE A 557 8.35 22.54 13.43
N ALA A 558 8.57 21.82 12.32
CA ALA A 558 7.51 21.11 11.64
C ALA A 558 7.10 19.84 12.42
N ASN A 559 5.86 19.41 12.22
CA ASN A 559 5.30 18.26 12.93
C ASN A 559 5.54 17.01 12.10
N GLN A 560 6.03 15.94 12.74
CA GLN A 560 6.18 14.61 12.15
C GLN A 560 7.11 14.58 10.93
N THR A 561 8.22 15.33 11.00
CA THR A 561 9.21 15.43 9.94
C THR A 561 10.26 14.32 9.97
N ASN A 562 10.94 14.19 8.83
CA ASN A 562 12.03 13.26 8.61
C ASN A 562 13.33 13.78 9.21
N ALA A 563 14.01 12.96 10.02
CA ALA A 563 15.46 13.11 10.16
C ALA A 563 16.15 12.71 8.85
N ARG A 564 17.26 13.37 8.56
CA ARG A 564 17.93 13.29 7.26
C ARG A 564 19.44 13.28 7.44
N ALA A 565 20.12 12.76 6.43
CA ALA A 565 21.56 12.90 6.28
C ALA A 565 21.88 13.38 4.86
N VAL A 566 22.62 14.47 4.73
CA VAL A 566 23.08 14.98 3.44
C VAL A 566 24.33 14.21 3.05
N LEU A 567 24.19 13.20 2.19
CA LEU A 567 25.30 12.33 1.82
C LEU A 567 26.38 13.08 1.02
N GLY A 568 25.97 14.13 0.32
CA GLY A 568 26.85 15.02 -0.40
C GLY A 568 26.29 15.44 -1.75
N THR A 569 27.17 15.84 -2.66
CA THR A 569 26.81 16.28 -4.01
C THR A 569 27.56 15.53 -5.10
N VAL A 570 26.97 15.51 -6.29
CA VAL A 570 27.57 15.00 -7.52
C VAL A 570 27.36 16.03 -8.65
N PRO A 571 28.32 16.16 -9.58
CA PRO A 571 28.23 17.17 -10.63
C PRO A 571 27.14 16.83 -11.67
N ILE A 572 26.53 17.88 -12.21
CA ILE A 572 25.72 17.83 -13.43
C ILE A 572 26.52 18.39 -14.59
N GLU A 573 26.57 17.64 -15.69
CA GLU A 573 27.26 18.07 -16.90
C GLU A 573 26.45 19.16 -17.64
N SER A 574 27.08 19.87 -18.57
CA SER A 574 26.43 20.98 -19.29
C SER A 574 25.23 20.56 -20.15
N ASP A 575 25.11 19.27 -20.50
CA ASP A 575 23.96 18.71 -21.21
C ASP A 575 22.82 18.26 -20.27
N GLY A 576 22.98 18.47 -18.96
CA GLY A 576 22.02 18.09 -17.92
C GLY A 576 22.20 16.65 -17.42
N SER A 577 23.22 15.92 -17.86
CA SER A 577 23.41 14.52 -17.46
C SER A 577 24.17 14.36 -16.14
N ALA A 578 23.90 13.25 -15.43
CA ALA A 578 24.59 12.85 -14.21
C ALA A 578 24.96 11.36 -14.24
N TYR A 579 26.12 11.00 -13.71
CA TYR A 579 26.53 9.61 -13.54
C TYR A 579 27.42 9.46 -12.31
N PHE A 580 26.97 8.67 -11.33
CA PHE A 580 27.61 8.59 -10.02
C PHE A 580 27.43 7.25 -9.31
N GLU A 581 28.32 6.98 -8.36
CA GLU A 581 28.28 5.82 -7.45
C GLU A 581 27.13 6.00 -6.46
N ALA A 582 26.31 4.96 -6.28
CA ALA A 582 25.08 5.06 -5.51
C ALA A 582 25.19 4.36 -4.14
N PRO A 583 24.65 4.95 -3.07
CA PRO A 583 24.70 4.35 -1.74
C PRO A 583 23.67 3.22 -1.62
N VAL A 584 24.16 2.00 -1.40
CA VAL A 584 23.34 0.80 -1.26
C VAL A 584 22.54 0.81 0.03
N GLY A 585 21.29 0.34 -0.04
CA GLY A 585 20.46 0.12 1.15
C GLY A 585 19.92 1.38 1.83
N LYS A 586 20.09 2.56 1.21
CA LYS A 586 19.69 3.85 1.77
C LYS A 586 18.50 4.43 0.99
N ALA A 587 17.44 4.81 1.70
CA ALA A 587 16.32 5.57 1.13
C ALA A 587 16.78 6.99 0.81
N ILE A 588 17.09 7.26 -0.46
CA ILE A 588 17.64 8.52 -0.93
C ILE A 588 16.66 9.29 -1.81
N TYR A 589 16.81 10.60 -1.80
CA TYR A 589 16.14 11.51 -2.72
C TYR A 589 17.10 12.62 -3.18
N PHE A 590 16.71 13.32 -4.25
CA PHE A 590 17.58 14.27 -4.92
C PHE A 590 17.06 15.70 -4.81
N GLN A 591 17.99 16.65 -4.74
CA GLN A 591 17.74 18.07 -5.00
C GLN A 591 18.61 18.56 -6.15
N ALA A 592 17.99 19.23 -7.13
CA ALA A 592 18.71 19.91 -8.20
C ALA A 592 19.19 21.27 -7.69
N LEU A 593 20.51 21.51 -7.73
CA LEU A 593 21.13 22.72 -7.18
C LEU A 593 21.51 23.70 -8.27
N ASP A 594 21.39 25.00 -7.99
CA ASP A 594 21.96 26.04 -8.83
C ASP A 594 23.48 26.19 -8.60
N GLU A 595 24.09 27.13 -9.31
CA GLU A 595 25.53 27.44 -9.21
C GLU A 595 25.97 28.01 -7.86
N ARG A 596 25.03 28.43 -7.01
CA ARG A 596 25.29 28.88 -5.64
C ARG A 596 25.04 27.78 -4.60
N GLY A 597 24.72 26.56 -5.04
CA GLY A 597 24.45 25.43 -4.16
C GLY A 597 23.04 25.40 -3.55
N MET A 598 22.13 26.28 -3.98
CA MET A 598 20.76 26.33 -3.47
C MET A 598 19.83 25.41 -4.27
N ALA A 599 18.91 24.72 -3.59
CA ALA A 599 17.94 23.86 -4.25
C ALA A 599 16.97 24.64 -5.13
N ILE A 600 16.92 24.27 -6.42
CA ILE A 600 15.90 24.73 -7.37
C ILE A 600 14.66 23.86 -7.24
N GLN A 601 14.83 22.54 -7.07
CA GLN A 601 13.76 21.57 -7.02
C GLN A 601 14.14 20.41 -6.11
N SER A 602 13.19 19.90 -5.32
CA SER A 602 13.39 18.74 -4.45
C SER A 602 12.41 17.62 -4.80
N MET A 603 12.92 16.39 -4.88
CA MET A 603 12.10 15.19 -4.86
C MET A 603 11.40 15.09 -3.50
N ARG A 604 10.07 14.87 -3.50
CA ARG A 604 9.28 14.62 -2.28
C ARG A 604 8.90 13.15 -2.17
N SER A 605 9.85 12.25 -2.40
CA SER A 605 9.69 10.78 -2.39
C SER A 605 11.05 10.20 -2.04
N ALA A 606 11.19 8.88 -1.99
CA ALA A 606 12.50 8.23 -1.92
C ALA A 606 12.65 7.11 -2.95
N THR A 607 13.89 6.88 -3.36
CA THR A 607 14.34 5.69 -4.09
C THR A 607 15.51 5.05 -3.34
N TYR A 608 16.00 3.92 -3.81
CA TYR A 608 17.12 3.20 -3.22
C TYR A 608 17.75 2.30 -4.29
N VAL A 609 19.02 1.94 -4.09
CA VAL A 609 19.73 0.99 -4.96
C VAL A 609 20.14 -0.25 -4.18
N HIS A 610 20.23 -1.35 -4.90
CA HIS A 610 20.68 -2.64 -4.41
C HIS A 610 22.10 -2.98 -4.89
N PRO A 611 22.81 -3.92 -4.21
CA PRO A 611 24.08 -4.44 -4.68
C PRO A 611 24.10 -4.80 -6.17
N GLY A 612 25.08 -4.32 -6.92
CA GLY A 612 25.21 -4.50 -8.37
C GLY A 612 24.20 -3.74 -9.26
N GLU A 613 23.28 -2.95 -8.71
CA GLU A 613 22.25 -2.25 -9.49
C GLU A 613 22.82 -1.09 -10.32
N GLN A 614 22.39 -1.00 -11.59
CA GLN A 614 22.60 0.16 -12.45
C GLN A 614 21.27 0.84 -12.72
N MET A 615 20.91 1.79 -11.86
CA MET A 615 19.65 2.52 -11.99
C MET A 615 19.77 3.63 -13.03
N THR A 616 18.74 3.80 -13.85
CA THR A 616 18.64 4.91 -14.80
C THR A 616 17.34 5.68 -14.58
N CYS A 617 17.44 7.00 -14.58
CA CYS A 617 16.34 7.95 -14.66
C CYS A 617 16.48 8.74 -15.98
N LEU A 618 15.38 8.87 -16.73
CA LEU A 618 15.42 9.64 -17.97
C LEU A 618 15.54 11.14 -17.68
N GLY A 619 14.87 11.62 -16.64
CA GLY A 619 15.04 12.97 -16.14
C GLY A 619 14.45 13.16 -14.74
N CYS A 620 14.30 14.43 -14.34
CA CYS A 620 13.77 14.75 -13.03
C CYS A 620 12.24 14.71 -13.07
N HIS A 621 11.66 13.56 -12.74
CA HIS A 621 10.21 13.34 -12.77
C HIS A 621 9.68 13.39 -14.21
N GLU A 622 10.27 12.59 -15.10
CA GLU A 622 9.99 12.60 -16.53
C GLU A 622 8.51 12.37 -16.88
N GLN A 623 8.10 12.86 -18.05
CA GLN A 623 6.74 12.67 -18.56
C GLN A 623 6.48 11.19 -18.89
N LYS A 624 5.65 10.54 -18.07
CA LYS A 624 5.38 9.09 -18.11
C LYS A 624 4.65 8.62 -19.37
N HIS A 625 3.87 9.50 -20.00
CA HIS A 625 3.06 9.19 -21.20
C HIS A 625 3.69 9.68 -22.50
N ARG A 626 4.93 10.17 -22.45
CA ARG A 626 5.67 10.59 -23.64
C ARG A 626 6.62 9.49 -24.05
N THR A 627 6.81 9.31 -25.36
CA THR A 627 7.94 8.51 -25.85
C THR A 627 9.24 9.13 -25.35
N SER A 628 10.17 8.28 -24.89
CA SER A 628 11.50 8.74 -24.49
C SER A 628 12.16 9.47 -25.66
N LYS A 629 12.67 10.67 -25.41
CA LYS A 629 13.46 11.39 -26.42
C LYS A 629 14.81 10.70 -26.49
N GLN A 630 15.09 10.04 -27.61
CA GLN A 630 16.42 9.51 -27.87
C GLN A 630 17.42 10.68 -27.80
N PRO A 631 18.43 10.60 -26.92
CA PRO A 631 19.48 11.60 -26.89
C PRO A 631 20.13 11.68 -28.29
N THR A 632 20.31 12.89 -28.81
CA THR A 632 21.00 13.10 -30.10
C THR A 632 22.48 12.73 -30.04
N ALA A 633 23.04 12.68 -28.82
CA ALA A 633 24.39 12.22 -28.52
C ALA A 633 24.40 11.46 -27.19
N ARG A 634 25.43 10.65 -26.95
CA ARG A 634 25.65 9.99 -25.67
C ARG A 634 25.79 11.05 -24.56
N PRO A 635 25.08 10.92 -23.42
CA PRO A 635 25.20 11.87 -22.30
C PRO A 635 26.65 12.07 -21.86
N LEU A 636 27.05 13.33 -21.64
CA LEU A 636 28.42 13.70 -21.28
C LEU A 636 28.91 12.97 -20.02
N ALA A 637 28.04 12.75 -19.04
CA ALA A 637 28.42 12.10 -17.79
C ALA A 637 28.85 10.64 -18.00
N LEU A 638 28.34 9.98 -19.05
CA LEU A 638 28.69 8.60 -19.41
C LEU A 638 29.97 8.50 -20.25
N LEU A 639 30.64 9.62 -20.57
CA LEU A 639 31.96 9.63 -21.23
C LEU A 639 33.12 9.44 -20.24
N ARG A 640 32.82 9.44 -18.94
CA ARG A 640 33.77 9.20 -17.84
C ARG A 640 33.24 8.13 -16.88
N GLY A 641 34.07 7.73 -15.92
CA GLY A 641 33.64 6.88 -14.81
C GLY A 641 32.63 7.58 -13.89
N PRO A 642 31.88 6.83 -13.06
CA PRO A 642 30.91 7.40 -12.14
C PRO A 642 31.59 8.34 -11.15
N SER A 643 30.98 9.49 -10.88
CA SER A 643 31.43 10.39 -9.83
C SER A 643 31.24 9.75 -8.46
N LYS A 644 32.22 9.96 -7.57
CA LYS A 644 32.02 9.75 -6.14
C LYS A 644 31.22 10.90 -5.55
N ILE A 645 30.35 10.57 -4.59
CA ILE A 645 29.63 11.57 -3.79
C ILE A 645 30.66 12.39 -3.01
N GLN A 646 30.66 13.70 -3.24
CA GLN A 646 31.52 14.61 -2.49
C GLN A 646 30.80 15.01 -1.20
N PRO A 647 31.34 14.68 -0.01
CA PRO A 647 30.73 15.05 1.26
C PRO A 647 30.49 16.56 1.36
N ASP A 648 29.41 16.92 2.04
CA ASP A 648 29.05 18.32 2.29
C ASP A 648 29.72 18.83 3.59
N VAL A 649 29.46 20.08 3.98
CA VAL A 649 30.08 20.75 5.14
C VAL A 649 29.79 20.05 6.48
N ASP A 650 30.64 20.27 7.48
CA ASP A 650 30.45 19.68 8.82
C ASP A 650 29.07 20.04 9.41
N GLY A 651 28.42 19.05 10.03
CA GLY A 651 27.07 19.16 10.56
C GLY A 651 25.94 18.81 9.57
N SER A 652 26.27 18.42 8.33
CA SER A 652 25.30 17.98 7.31
C SER A 652 25.05 16.46 7.33
N ASN A 653 26.03 15.67 7.79
CA ASN A 653 25.96 14.21 7.91
C ASN A 653 26.81 13.69 9.10
N PRO A 654 26.19 13.26 10.21
CA PRO A 654 24.76 13.37 10.50
C PRO A 654 24.34 14.84 10.62
N PHE A 655 23.13 15.14 10.16
CA PHE A 655 22.57 16.49 10.17
C PHE A 655 22.43 17.03 11.60
N ASN A 656 22.80 18.27 11.87
CA ASN A 656 22.65 18.87 13.20
C ASN A 656 22.77 20.39 13.14
N TYR A 657 21.74 21.12 13.58
CA TYR A 657 21.73 22.60 13.53
C TYR A 657 22.85 23.26 14.34
N VAL A 658 23.18 22.72 15.52
CA VAL A 658 24.23 23.28 16.40
C VAL A 658 25.61 23.17 15.76
N ARG A 659 25.86 22.14 14.95
CA ARG A 659 27.10 21.97 14.20
C ARG A 659 27.09 22.68 12.86
N LEU A 660 25.93 22.66 12.18
CA LEU A 660 25.79 23.18 10.82
C LEU A 660 25.66 24.71 10.81
N VAL A 661 24.69 25.24 11.56
CA VAL A 661 24.20 26.62 11.44
C VAL A 661 24.74 27.54 12.53
N GLN A 662 24.71 27.11 13.80
CA GLN A 662 25.10 27.98 14.91
C GLN A 662 26.49 28.60 14.74
N PRO A 663 27.54 27.88 14.26
CA PRO A 663 28.85 28.48 14.09
C PRO A 663 28.86 29.63 13.07
N ALA A 664 28.05 29.54 12.01
CA ALA A 664 27.91 30.62 11.03
C ALA A 664 27.23 31.84 11.64
N LEU A 665 26.21 31.64 12.48
CA LEU A 665 25.54 32.72 13.21
C LEU A 665 26.47 33.38 14.24
N ASP A 666 27.25 32.59 14.99
CA ASP A 666 28.17 33.10 16.00
C ASP A 666 29.24 34.01 15.38
N ARG A 667 29.75 33.64 14.21
CA ARG A 667 30.74 34.43 13.46
C ARG A 667 30.16 35.72 12.89
N ASN A 668 28.95 35.67 12.33
CA ASN A 668 28.47 36.70 11.43
C ASN A 668 27.30 37.55 11.97
N CYS A 669 26.55 37.06 12.96
CA CYS A 669 25.27 37.65 13.36
C CYS A 669 25.18 37.97 14.85
N VAL A 670 25.64 37.07 15.73
CA VAL A 670 25.40 37.18 17.19
C VAL A 670 25.94 38.49 17.79
N GLY A 671 27.12 38.94 17.35
CA GLY A 671 27.74 40.17 17.86
C GLY A 671 26.86 41.40 17.67
N CYS A 672 26.48 41.70 16.43
CA CYS A 672 25.63 42.85 16.10
C CYS A 672 24.20 42.68 16.65
N HIS A 673 23.64 41.48 16.62
CA HIS A 673 22.31 41.23 17.18
C HIS A 673 22.26 41.49 18.69
N THR A 674 23.36 41.24 19.39
CA THR A 674 23.51 41.57 20.82
C THR A 674 23.68 43.08 21.04
N SER A 675 24.54 43.74 20.27
CA SER A 675 24.82 45.19 20.44
C SER A 675 23.59 46.04 20.11
N GLU A 676 22.89 45.70 19.04
CA GLU A 676 21.73 46.44 18.53
C GLU A 676 20.40 46.02 19.19
N LYS A 677 20.44 45.06 20.12
CA LYS A 677 19.24 44.48 20.76
C LYS A 677 18.20 43.98 19.75
N ALA A 678 18.69 43.35 18.69
CA ALA A 678 17.86 42.72 17.68
C ALA A 678 17.35 41.34 18.17
N ILE A 679 16.83 40.53 17.26
CA ILE A 679 16.44 39.15 17.57
C ILE A 679 17.64 38.37 18.12
N ASP A 680 17.46 37.66 19.23
CA ASP A 680 18.57 36.97 19.91
C ASP A 680 18.95 35.67 19.17
N LEU A 681 20.21 35.59 18.74
CA LEU A 681 20.73 34.46 17.96
C LEU A 681 21.75 33.62 18.74
N ALA A 682 21.77 33.71 20.06
CA ALA A 682 22.68 32.93 20.88
C ALA A 682 22.42 31.42 20.76
N GLY A 683 23.49 30.62 20.77
CA GLY A 683 23.45 29.15 20.78
C GLY A 683 23.06 28.51 22.12
N ILE A 684 22.27 29.20 22.94
CA ILE A 684 21.88 28.73 24.28
C ILE A 684 20.76 27.71 24.12
N VAL A 685 20.98 26.46 24.56
CA VAL A 685 19.97 25.40 24.58
C VAL A 685 18.89 25.71 25.62
N GLU A 686 17.64 25.77 25.19
CA GLU A 686 16.50 26.11 26.04
C GLU A 686 15.19 25.46 25.57
N GLY A 687 14.13 25.64 26.37
CA GLY A 687 12.79 25.11 26.08
C GLY A 687 12.68 23.57 26.20
N ASN A 688 11.47 23.07 25.99
CA ASN A 688 11.13 21.67 26.26
C ASN A 688 11.69 20.68 25.22
N ASN A 689 12.07 21.17 24.03
CA ASN A 689 12.61 20.33 22.95
C ASN A 689 14.15 20.31 22.93
N GLY A 690 14.81 21.10 23.78
CA GLY A 690 16.28 21.22 23.81
C GLY A 690 16.85 21.93 22.57
N TRP A 691 16.12 22.90 22.02
CA TRP A 691 16.57 23.66 20.86
C TRP A 691 17.32 24.93 21.29
N THR A 692 18.24 25.41 20.47
CA THR A 692 18.92 26.67 20.78
C THR A 692 17.97 27.87 20.63
N ARG A 693 18.24 28.95 21.36
CA ARG A 693 17.51 30.22 21.24
C ARG A 693 17.46 30.74 19.81
N SER A 694 18.60 30.68 19.11
CA SER A 694 18.68 31.03 17.69
C SER A 694 17.70 30.23 16.82
N TYR A 695 17.60 28.92 17.03
CA TYR A 695 16.67 28.07 16.28
C TYR A 695 15.23 28.46 16.57
N ASN A 696 14.86 28.61 17.84
CA ASN A 696 13.51 29.00 18.26
C ASN A 696 13.09 30.33 17.64
N ASN A 697 14.04 31.26 17.50
CA ASN A 697 13.79 32.59 16.95
C ASN A 697 13.78 32.64 15.41
N LEU A 698 14.49 31.72 14.74
CA LEU A 698 14.60 31.70 13.28
C LEU A 698 13.63 30.75 12.60
N ALA A 699 13.51 29.50 13.07
CA ALA A 699 12.94 28.40 12.32
C ALA A 699 11.48 28.63 11.92
N GLU A 700 10.62 29.06 12.85
CA GLU A 700 9.19 29.26 12.59
C GLU A 700 8.94 30.44 11.63
N LYS A 701 9.65 31.56 11.82
CA LYS A 701 9.36 32.80 11.10
C LYS A 701 10.10 32.91 9.76
N TYR A 702 11.33 32.45 9.71
CA TYR A 702 12.22 32.64 8.56
C TYR A 702 12.68 31.32 7.94
N GLY A 703 12.46 30.17 8.59
CA GLY A 703 12.78 28.87 8.02
C GLY A 703 11.90 28.51 6.82
N PHE A 704 12.20 27.35 6.23
CA PHE A 704 11.38 26.73 5.19
C PHE A 704 11.06 25.31 5.62
N TYR A 705 9.78 24.95 5.70
CA TYR A 705 9.41 23.61 6.13
C TYR A 705 8.02 23.17 5.65
N PHE A 706 7.83 21.86 5.51
CA PHE A 706 6.53 21.23 5.29
C PHE A 706 5.94 20.71 6.61
N HIS A 707 4.74 21.18 6.95
CA HIS A 707 3.95 20.53 8.00
C HIS A 707 3.25 19.30 7.45
N VAL A 708 3.67 18.17 7.98
CA VAL A 708 3.37 16.89 7.39
C VAL A 708 1.93 16.42 7.76
N GLY A 709 1.41 16.84 8.92
CA GLY A 709 0.14 16.37 9.46
C GLY A 709 -1.17 17.10 9.08
N ASN A 710 -1.17 18.28 8.44
CA ASN A 710 -2.44 18.94 8.01
C ASN A 710 -2.31 20.22 7.16
N GLY A 711 -1.13 20.59 6.67
CA GLY A 711 -0.92 21.88 6.03
C GLY A 711 -0.92 21.81 4.52
N SER A 712 0.14 21.23 3.96
CA SER A 712 0.60 21.67 2.65
C SER A 712 -0.42 21.47 1.53
N ILE A 713 -1.05 20.29 1.40
CA ILE A 713 -2.00 20.08 0.30
C ILE A 713 -3.25 20.98 0.39
N ASN A 714 -3.78 21.22 1.59
CA ASN A 714 -4.99 22.01 1.78
C ASN A 714 -4.70 23.52 1.79
N THR A 715 -3.54 23.94 2.29
CA THR A 715 -3.15 25.36 2.32
C THR A 715 -2.44 25.81 1.05
N GLY A 716 -1.97 24.88 0.21
CA GLY A 716 -1.14 25.15 -0.97
C GLY A 716 0.27 25.64 -0.64
N VAL A 717 0.62 25.75 0.65
CA VAL A 717 1.92 26.27 1.10
C VAL A 717 3.06 25.45 0.48
N HIS A 718 4.03 26.16 -0.10
CA HIS A 718 5.21 25.59 -0.76
C HIS A 718 4.89 24.57 -1.88
N GLY A 719 3.76 24.74 -2.56
CA GLY A 719 3.37 23.94 -3.73
C GLY A 719 2.42 22.77 -3.45
N GLY A 720 1.95 22.62 -2.22
CA GLY A 720 0.93 21.65 -1.88
C GLY A 720 1.43 20.21 -1.86
N SER A 721 1.03 19.40 -2.84
CA SER A 721 1.47 18.00 -2.98
C SER A 721 2.82 17.85 -3.69
N ARG A 722 3.31 18.91 -4.36
CA ARG A 722 4.62 18.95 -5.04
C ARG A 722 5.39 20.20 -4.62
N THR A 723 6.68 20.25 -4.91
CA THR A 723 7.47 21.48 -4.83
C THR A 723 7.27 22.32 -6.10
N ILE A 724 7.41 23.64 -5.98
CA ILE A 724 7.43 24.56 -7.12
C ILE A 724 8.90 24.86 -7.46
N PRO A 725 9.39 24.51 -8.66
CA PRO A 725 10.74 24.83 -9.08
C PRO A 725 11.07 26.32 -8.93
N GLY A 726 12.18 26.64 -8.25
CA GLY A 726 12.62 28.01 -7.96
C GLY A 726 12.01 28.64 -6.71
N GLU A 727 10.95 28.05 -6.15
CA GLU A 727 10.26 28.50 -4.94
C GLU A 727 10.34 27.44 -3.83
N PHE A 728 11.54 26.91 -3.61
CA PHE A 728 11.81 25.87 -2.61
C PHE A 728 13.00 26.24 -1.73
N GLY A 729 12.97 25.79 -0.47
CA GLY A 729 14.13 25.82 0.43
C GLY A 729 14.63 27.24 0.67
N ALA A 730 15.93 27.44 0.55
CA ALA A 730 16.57 28.73 0.71
C ALA A 730 15.96 29.83 -0.17
N LYS A 731 15.61 29.51 -1.43
CA LYS A 731 15.05 30.49 -2.39
C LYS A 731 13.66 31.00 -2.00
N ALA A 732 12.91 30.22 -1.24
CA ALA A 732 11.57 30.59 -0.76
C ALA A 732 11.54 30.97 0.73
N SER A 733 12.69 30.95 1.39
CA SER A 733 12.83 31.34 2.78
C SER A 733 12.96 32.86 2.90
N GLY A 734 12.21 33.45 3.83
CA GLY A 734 12.37 34.86 4.18
C GLY A 734 13.72 35.20 4.82
N LEU A 735 14.52 34.20 5.21
CA LEU A 735 15.85 34.45 5.78
C LEU A 735 16.87 34.89 4.72
N LEU A 736 16.68 34.48 3.45
CA LEU A 736 17.65 34.75 2.38
C LEU A 736 17.88 36.25 2.16
N GLU A 737 16.86 37.08 2.36
CA GLU A 737 16.91 38.55 2.24
C GLU A 737 17.83 39.22 3.26
N TYR A 738 18.19 38.51 4.34
CA TYR A 738 19.03 39.02 5.42
C TYR A 738 20.49 38.54 5.33
N MET A 739 20.83 37.79 4.28
CA MET A 739 22.15 37.16 4.12
C MET A 739 23.11 37.93 3.20
N ASP A 740 22.78 39.18 2.85
CA ASP A 740 23.59 40.02 1.97
C ASP A 740 23.87 41.41 2.57
N GLU A 741 24.59 42.24 1.81
CA GLU A 741 25.03 43.56 2.26
C GLU A 741 23.89 44.54 2.57
N GLN A 742 22.66 44.29 2.09
CA GLN A 742 21.50 45.12 2.41
C GLN A 742 21.11 44.99 3.89
N HIS A 743 21.43 43.85 4.51
CA HIS A 743 21.28 43.67 5.94
C HIS A 743 22.51 44.20 6.68
N TYR A 744 22.56 45.52 6.87
CA TYR A 744 23.60 46.21 7.64
C TYR A 744 25.05 45.88 7.22
N GLY A 745 25.28 45.63 5.92
CA GLY A 745 26.61 45.36 5.38
C GLY A 745 27.14 43.95 5.63
N VAL A 746 26.26 42.98 5.96
CA VAL A 746 26.65 41.57 6.13
C VAL A 746 27.35 41.04 4.87
N LYS A 747 28.49 40.36 5.08
CA LYS A 747 29.26 39.67 4.03
C LYS A 747 29.62 38.28 4.54
N LEU A 748 28.88 37.27 4.09
CA LEU A 748 29.15 35.89 4.46
C LEU A 748 30.27 35.30 3.59
N SER A 749 31.07 34.41 4.18
CA SER A 749 31.91 33.51 3.39
C SER A 749 31.04 32.56 2.56
N GLU A 750 31.60 31.99 1.47
CA GLU A 750 30.87 30.99 0.68
C GLU A 750 30.39 29.81 1.52
N GLU A 751 31.23 29.35 2.47
CA GLU A 751 30.88 28.27 3.39
C GLU A 751 29.75 28.67 4.35
N ASP A 752 29.80 29.87 4.94
CA ASP A 752 28.75 30.32 5.88
C ASP A 752 27.41 30.54 5.18
N PHE A 753 27.43 31.10 3.97
CA PHE A 753 26.24 31.20 3.14
C PHE A 753 25.67 29.81 2.81
N HIS A 754 26.53 28.86 2.43
CA HIS A 754 26.13 27.48 2.14
C HIS A 754 25.56 26.76 3.37
N ARG A 755 26.15 26.91 4.55
CA ARG A 755 25.63 26.33 5.81
C ARG A 755 24.19 26.76 6.11
N LEU A 756 23.90 28.05 5.95
CA LEU A 756 22.56 28.59 6.19
C LEU A 756 21.56 28.13 5.13
N THR A 757 21.95 28.17 3.85
CA THR A 757 21.06 27.76 2.76
C THR A 757 20.82 26.26 2.71
N LEU A 758 21.82 25.43 3.04
CA LEU A 758 21.67 23.98 3.19
C LEU A 758 20.64 23.62 4.25
N TRP A 759 20.65 24.32 5.39
CA TRP A 759 19.65 24.12 6.45
C TRP A 759 18.23 24.44 5.97
N LEU A 760 18.05 25.54 5.24
CA LEU A 760 16.75 25.92 4.66
C LEU A 760 16.27 24.91 3.60
N ASP A 761 17.17 24.43 2.75
CA ASP A 761 16.88 23.40 1.74
C ASP A 761 16.51 22.04 2.36
N CYS A 762 16.93 21.79 3.60
CA CYS A 762 16.69 20.56 4.35
C CYS A 762 15.56 20.70 5.37
N ASN A 763 14.51 21.46 5.04
CA ASN A 763 13.28 21.60 5.83
C ASN A 763 13.49 22.27 7.21
N SER A 764 14.58 23.02 7.37
CA SER A 764 14.92 23.75 8.59
C SER A 764 14.87 22.91 9.87
N GLU A 765 15.29 21.65 9.80
CA GLU A 765 15.31 20.74 10.96
C GLU A 765 16.39 21.15 11.98
N PHE A 766 16.26 20.65 13.21
CA PHE A 766 17.25 20.85 14.27
C PHE A 766 18.12 19.62 14.48
N TYR A 767 17.49 18.44 14.62
CA TYR A 767 18.15 17.15 14.84
C TYR A 767 18.30 16.36 13.54
N GLY A 768 19.33 15.53 13.44
CA GLY A 768 19.52 14.58 12.33
C GLY A 768 19.42 13.12 12.74
N SER A 769 19.10 12.85 14.01
CA SER A 769 18.77 11.52 14.51
C SER A 769 17.57 11.60 15.45
N TYR A 770 16.83 10.50 15.56
CA TYR A 770 15.72 10.35 16.51
C TYR A 770 16.19 9.97 17.93
N GLU A 771 17.51 9.93 18.16
CA GLU A 771 18.11 9.43 19.40
C GLU A 771 18.91 10.51 20.12
N ASN A 772 19.00 10.40 21.44
CA ASN A 772 19.87 11.21 22.30
C ASN A 772 19.89 12.71 21.94
N THR A 773 18.72 13.35 22.01
CA THR A 773 18.55 14.78 21.69
C THR A 773 19.43 15.68 22.53
N VAL A 774 19.74 15.30 23.78
CA VAL A 774 20.63 16.05 24.67
C VAL A 774 22.05 16.11 24.11
N ALA A 775 22.61 14.98 23.65
CA ALA A 775 23.92 14.96 23.03
C ALA A 775 23.94 15.82 21.75
N GLN A 776 22.92 15.66 20.89
CA GLN A 776 22.81 16.45 19.67
C GLN A 776 22.69 17.95 19.93
N ALA A 777 21.91 18.38 20.94
CA ALA A 777 21.76 19.78 21.32
C ALA A 777 23.05 20.39 21.87
N ASN A 778 23.94 19.57 22.44
CA ASN A 778 25.27 19.96 22.88
C ASN A 778 26.33 19.85 21.75
N GLY A 779 25.92 19.63 20.50
CA GLY A 779 26.81 19.54 19.34
C GLY A 779 27.59 18.23 19.25
N GLN A 780 27.23 17.18 20.01
CA GLN A 780 27.85 15.87 19.91
C GLN A 780 27.30 15.08 18.71
N ILE A 781 28.13 14.22 18.12
CA ILE A 781 27.74 13.34 17.01
C ILE A 781 26.87 12.21 17.56
N VAL A 782 25.68 12.03 16.97
CA VAL A 782 24.81 10.88 17.20
C VAL A 782 24.51 10.24 15.86
N LEU A 783 24.98 9.00 15.68
CA LEU A 783 24.71 8.21 14.47
C LEU A 783 23.35 7.50 14.62
N PRO A 784 22.47 7.51 13.61
CA PRO A 784 21.20 6.78 13.67
C PRO A 784 21.45 5.27 13.70
N THR A 785 20.80 4.54 14.63
CA THR A 785 21.05 3.10 14.80
C THR A 785 20.51 2.18 13.70
N LEU A 786 19.54 2.64 12.91
CA LEU A 786 18.93 1.88 11.80
C LEU A 786 19.48 2.30 10.41
N ASP A 787 20.56 3.08 10.37
CA ASP A 787 21.19 3.58 9.14
C ASP A 787 22.12 2.59 8.43
#